data_AF-A0A3A9FNX4-F1
#
_entry.id   AF-A0A3A9FNX4-F1
#
_cell.length_a   1.000
_cell.length_b   1.000
_cell.length_c   1.000
_cell.angle_alpha   90.00
_cell.angle_beta   90.00
_cell.angle_gamma   90.00
#
_symmetry.space_group_name_H-M   'P 1'
#
loop_
_entity.id
_entity.type
_entity.pdbx_description
1 polymer ?
#
loop_
_entity_poly.entity_id
_entity_poly.type
_entity_poly.pdbx_seq_one_letter_code
_entity_poly.pdbx_strand_id
1 'polypeptide(L)'
;MFSFFRKNDRYKEKTEIMSVQEKKGDEQSEEKILQPALVKCLCETQSLGYLTQLAKAKECLIIVAVKDTSGLCYNSQLDEKMKCLGFSVNLINGHWCGYIGILDNKEIIFESLAQQNEGVSYKGIIGKVEIEVRSSPLRDENIAEIILDGMDYALNERGINIVTYDKSLDQVVDSVCLDTHVPQFTLTRLNIKFPNNFLTDQDWLSIRQREIFDEVTIMQKSQIKYVPHLKINRSIVDKRYDYRKKILLSNLFPDIFNKIEVKLFFNHNVFFWNCVKSLIKAFINDSRFHICVIFLDKFNLSKKVELCSEIGADYLSFEEYDLEQDRPDVTIMTLIDCIDNQYLDFFKNCGKYSNFSVVLTYTLVGYYKDFALRAGEVGKVTQKYGFDYCFWDSLVYKKLKTNGYDICNCIEMGNPKFDAIYEKLTSDHFLPDEWEKFRGKTVFLWATDHEWESYNCTFDQYAKIVFRYFYNHPEVGLIFRPHPVYIDELRDNHLWTQQEMDQLKSYFSYSPNMIWDENSDYSLAYDTADAIITDVECGVTVSALATKKPLCVFFRMGVPKHMQYPELIDNLYQVQSEQECIEFFEMIQRGEDPMKEQREQAFHNCICNFDGKNGQRMKDFIAEKYFEKYGTPENQE
;
A
#
# COMPACT_ATOMS: atom_id res chain seq x y z
N MET A 1 -10.79 71.25 -5.06
CA MET A 1 -11.60 72.34 -5.63
C MET A 1 -12.75 71.68 -6.39
N PHE A 2 -13.98 71.76 -5.82
CA PHE A 2 -15.33 71.34 -6.30
C PHE A 2 -15.52 69.86 -6.74
N SER A 3 -16.34 68.99 -6.14
CA SER A 3 -17.72 69.03 -5.58
C SER A 3 -18.84 69.31 -6.60
N PHE A 4 -19.77 68.34 -6.72
CA PHE A 4 -21.24 68.38 -6.92
C PHE A 4 -21.69 67.13 -7.73
N PHE A 5 -22.39 66.11 -7.20
CA PHE A 5 -23.75 65.98 -6.63
C PHE A 5 -24.94 66.36 -7.53
N ARG A 6 -25.71 65.33 -7.92
CA ARG A 6 -27.20 65.18 -7.89
C ARG A 6 -27.49 63.73 -8.35
N LYS A 7 -27.94 62.75 -7.55
CA LYS A 7 -29.17 62.54 -6.74
C LYS A 7 -30.51 62.63 -7.47
N ASN A 8 -31.15 61.47 -7.61
CA ASN A 8 -32.58 61.14 -7.37
C ASN A 8 -32.67 59.60 -7.46
N ASP A 9 -32.67 58.80 -6.39
CA ASP A 9 -33.67 58.53 -5.34
C ASP A 9 -35.06 58.07 -5.86
N ARG A 10 -35.33 56.76 -5.65
CA ARG A 10 -36.58 56.03 -5.28
C ARG A 10 -36.41 54.58 -5.78
N TYR A 11 -36.18 53.56 -4.95
CA TYR A 11 -37.07 53.03 -3.92
C TYR A 11 -36.29 52.33 -2.78
N LYS A 12 -36.60 52.72 -1.53
CA LYS A 12 -36.49 51.95 -0.27
C LYS A 12 -37.82 51.18 -0.09
N GLU A 13 -38.03 50.11 0.67
CA GLU A 13 -37.37 49.46 1.80
C GLU A 13 -38.15 48.14 2.00
N LYS A 14 -37.50 47.03 2.37
CA LYS A 14 -37.94 46.15 3.48
C LYS A 14 -36.97 44.98 3.62
N THR A 15 -36.14 45.11 4.64
CA THR A 15 -35.35 44.06 5.25
C THR A 15 -36.29 43.19 6.08
N GLU A 16 -36.49 41.94 5.66
CA GLU A 16 -37.00 40.88 6.53
C GLU A 16 -35.90 39.86 6.74
N ILE A 17 -35.48 39.75 8.00
CA ILE A 17 -34.61 38.73 8.54
C ILE A 17 -35.45 37.44 8.55
N MET A 18 -35.20 36.53 7.61
CA MET A 18 -35.65 35.15 7.70
C MET A 18 -34.47 34.25 8.02
N SER A 19 -34.56 33.70 9.23
CA SER A 19 -33.81 32.58 9.79
C SER A 19 -33.20 31.63 8.76
N VAL A 20 -31.88 31.48 8.83
CA VAL A 20 -31.17 30.30 8.34
C VAL A 20 -31.74 29.10 9.10
N GLN A 21 -32.60 28.32 8.45
CA GLN A 21 -32.92 26.99 8.90
C GLN A 21 -31.63 26.16 8.75
N GLU A 22 -31.06 25.81 9.90
CA GLU A 22 -30.09 24.73 10.03
C GLU A 22 -30.60 23.51 9.26
N LYS A 23 -29.84 23.07 8.26
CA LYS A 23 -29.94 21.68 7.78
C LYS A 23 -29.42 20.76 8.88
N LYS A 24 -30.27 20.49 9.87
CA LYS A 24 -30.23 19.27 10.67
C LYS A 24 -30.82 18.15 9.81
N GLY A 25 -29.95 17.47 9.08
CA GLY A 25 -30.35 16.38 8.21
C GLY A 25 -29.14 15.87 7.47
N ASP A 26 -28.24 15.21 8.20
CA ASP A 26 -27.31 14.19 7.70
C ASP A 26 -26.51 13.50 8.83
N GLU A 27 -26.64 13.90 10.10
CA GLU A 27 -26.04 13.15 11.22
C GLU A 27 -26.84 11.87 11.62
N GLN A 28 -28.12 11.74 11.23
CA GLN A 28 -28.94 10.57 11.58
C GLN A 28 -28.78 9.37 10.63
N SER A 29 -28.16 9.53 9.46
CA SER A 29 -27.99 8.43 8.48
C SER A 29 -26.75 7.58 8.73
N GLU A 30 -25.73 8.09 9.43
CA GLU A 30 -24.53 7.32 9.74
C GLU A 30 -24.73 6.37 10.94
N GLU A 31 -25.66 6.65 11.85
CA GLU A 31 -25.92 5.77 13.01
C GLU A 31 -26.59 4.44 12.64
N LYS A 32 -27.32 4.35 11.51
CA LYS A 32 -27.99 3.09 11.11
C LYS A 32 -27.09 2.06 10.42
N ILE A 33 -25.91 2.44 9.95
CA ILE A 33 -25.03 1.58 9.14
C ILE A 33 -24.02 0.79 10.00
N LEU A 34 -23.87 1.14 11.28
CA LEU A 34 -22.87 0.56 12.18
C LEU A 34 -23.10 -0.91 12.57
N GLN A 35 -24.34 -1.41 12.55
CA GLN A 35 -24.64 -2.70 13.17
C GLN A 35 -24.18 -3.94 12.38
N PRO A 36 -24.42 -4.08 11.06
CA PRO A 36 -23.87 -5.20 10.28
C PRO A 36 -22.34 -5.22 10.25
N ALA A 37 -21.71 -4.04 10.20
CA ALA A 37 -20.26 -3.87 10.26
C ALA A 37 -19.72 -4.27 11.64
N LEU A 38 -20.42 -3.91 12.72
CA LEU A 38 -20.09 -4.35 14.08
C LEU A 38 -20.20 -5.87 14.22
N VAL A 39 -21.25 -6.52 13.71
CA VAL A 39 -21.38 -7.99 13.74
C VAL A 39 -20.23 -8.67 13.00
N LYS A 40 -19.89 -8.20 11.80
CA LYS A 40 -18.73 -8.72 11.04
C LYS A 40 -17.41 -8.51 11.80
N CYS A 41 -17.20 -7.29 12.31
CA CYS A 41 -16.01 -6.93 13.07
C CYS A 41 -15.86 -7.79 14.34
N LEU A 42 -16.94 -7.99 15.09
CA LEU A 42 -16.94 -8.85 16.26
C LEU A 42 -16.59 -10.29 15.89
N CYS A 43 -17.15 -10.83 14.80
CA CYS A 43 -16.89 -12.19 14.30
C CYS A 43 -15.42 -12.46 13.91
N GLU A 44 -14.73 -11.47 13.36
CA GLU A 44 -13.37 -11.62 12.80
C GLU A 44 -12.24 -11.32 13.80
N THR A 45 -12.56 -10.78 14.98
CA THR A 45 -11.55 -10.29 15.91
C THR A 45 -11.09 -11.34 16.93
N GLN A 46 -9.77 -11.37 17.21
CA GLN A 46 -9.15 -12.22 18.24
C GLN A 46 -9.21 -11.59 19.65
N SER A 47 -9.20 -12.43 20.68
CA SER A 47 -9.24 -12.18 22.13
C SER A 47 -9.31 -10.72 22.63
N LEU A 48 -8.19 -9.98 22.71
CA LEU A 48 -8.16 -8.61 23.26
C LEU A 48 -8.70 -7.56 22.28
N GLY A 49 -8.55 -7.81 20.98
CA GLY A 49 -9.17 -7.00 19.96
C GLY A 49 -10.69 -7.06 20.07
N TYR A 50 -11.24 -8.24 20.40
CA TYR A 50 -12.68 -8.46 20.52
C TYR A 50 -13.30 -7.48 21.52
N LEU A 51 -12.76 -7.38 22.73
CA LEU A 51 -13.25 -6.44 23.76
C LEU A 51 -13.08 -4.98 23.33
N THR A 52 -12.03 -4.66 22.56
CA THR A 52 -11.81 -3.31 22.02
C THR A 52 -12.86 -2.93 21.00
N GLN A 53 -13.29 -3.86 20.15
CA GLN A 53 -14.36 -3.62 19.17
C GLN A 53 -15.73 -3.63 19.86
N LEU A 54 -15.95 -4.52 20.82
CA LEU A 54 -17.17 -4.56 21.60
C LEU A 54 -17.41 -3.25 22.38
N ALA A 55 -16.35 -2.57 22.83
CA ALA A 55 -16.45 -1.24 23.45
C ALA A 55 -16.96 -0.14 22.51
N LYS A 56 -16.98 -0.38 21.19
CA LYS A 56 -17.57 0.54 20.21
C LYS A 56 -19.04 0.24 19.93
N ALA A 57 -19.56 -0.89 20.42
CA ALA A 57 -20.96 -1.26 20.26
C ALA A 57 -21.87 -0.18 20.88
N LYS A 58 -22.92 0.18 20.14
CA LYS A 58 -23.98 1.08 20.57
C LYS A 58 -25.30 0.35 20.48
N GLU A 59 -26.24 0.70 21.35
CA GLU A 59 -27.58 0.10 21.40
C GLU A 59 -27.59 -1.42 21.65
N CYS A 60 -26.52 -1.96 22.24
CA CYS A 60 -26.42 -3.37 22.59
C CYS A 60 -26.56 -3.59 24.10
N LEU A 61 -27.08 -4.77 24.45
CA LEU A 61 -26.87 -5.40 25.74
C LEU A 61 -25.60 -6.25 25.68
N ILE A 62 -24.70 -6.07 26.63
CA ILE A 62 -23.49 -6.90 26.79
C ILE A 62 -23.64 -7.65 28.10
N ILE A 63 -23.68 -8.97 28.01
CA ILE A 63 -23.98 -9.85 29.14
C ILE A 63 -22.79 -10.79 29.35
N VAL A 64 -22.27 -10.81 30.56
CA VAL A 64 -21.06 -11.54 30.94
C VAL A 64 -21.39 -12.50 32.08
N ALA A 65 -20.96 -13.75 31.95
CA ALA A 65 -21.01 -14.76 33.00
C ALA A 65 -19.68 -15.51 33.08
N VAL A 66 -19.09 -15.62 34.28
CA VAL A 66 -17.86 -16.38 34.48
C VAL A 66 -18.16 -17.82 34.87
N LYS A 67 -17.46 -18.78 34.23
CA LYS A 67 -17.50 -20.19 34.62
C LYS A 67 -16.15 -20.62 35.16
N ASP A 68 -16.15 -21.48 36.18
CA ASP A 68 -14.96 -21.99 36.88
C ASP A 68 -14.20 -20.87 37.63
N THR A 69 -13.56 -19.97 36.90
CA THR A 69 -12.73 -18.89 37.43
C THR A 69 -12.59 -17.76 36.41
N SER A 70 -12.42 -16.52 36.88
CA SER A 70 -12.05 -15.40 36.02
C SER A 70 -10.68 -15.58 35.36
N GLY A 71 -9.88 -16.56 35.80
CA GLY A 71 -8.64 -17.02 35.15
C GLY A 71 -7.35 -16.60 35.84
N LEU A 72 -6.36 -17.50 35.92
CA LEU A 72 -5.04 -17.20 36.53
C LEU A 72 -4.22 -16.18 35.73
N CYS A 73 -4.55 -16.01 34.45
CA CYS A 73 -3.88 -15.05 33.58
C CYS A 73 -4.67 -13.74 33.43
N TYR A 74 -5.81 -13.58 34.13
CA TYR A 74 -6.54 -12.32 34.16
C TYR A 74 -5.66 -11.23 34.79
N ASN A 75 -5.29 -10.23 34.01
CA ASN A 75 -4.30 -9.22 34.37
C ASN A 75 -4.85 -7.79 34.18
N SER A 76 -4.03 -6.78 34.50
CA SER A 76 -4.41 -5.37 34.40
C SER A 76 -4.85 -4.94 33.00
N GLN A 77 -4.25 -5.51 31.95
CA GLN A 77 -4.60 -5.19 30.57
C GLN A 77 -6.04 -5.64 30.25
N LEU A 78 -6.42 -6.85 30.69
CA LEU A 78 -7.77 -7.36 30.48
C LEU A 78 -8.79 -6.60 31.33
N ASP A 79 -8.41 -6.27 32.57
CA ASP A 79 -9.23 -5.46 33.47
C ASP A 79 -9.52 -4.05 32.92
N GLU A 80 -8.52 -3.40 32.33
CA GLU A 80 -8.70 -2.13 31.63
C GLU A 80 -9.67 -2.24 30.44
N LYS A 81 -9.64 -3.36 29.69
CA LYS A 81 -10.60 -3.59 28.61
C LYS A 81 -12.02 -3.78 29.10
N MET A 82 -12.22 -4.53 30.20
CA MET A 82 -13.53 -4.68 30.84
C MET A 82 -14.06 -3.33 31.36
N LYS A 83 -13.19 -2.47 31.92
CA LYS A 83 -13.54 -1.09 32.31
C LYS A 83 -13.92 -0.22 31.13
N CYS A 84 -13.21 -0.33 30.01
CA CYS A 84 -13.56 0.38 28.78
C CYS A 84 -14.91 -0.05 28.19
N LEU A 85 -15.37 -1.28 28.46
CA LEU A 85 -16.74 -1.70 28.12
C LEU A 85 -17.79 -0.98 28.98
N GLY A 86 -17.47 -0.74 30.25
CA GLY A 86 -18.35 -0.10 31.22
C GLY A 86 -18.42 -0.81 32.58
N PHE A 87 -17.75 -1.97 32.73
CA PHE A 87 -17.72 -2.71 33.99
C PHE A 87 -16.83 -2.01 35.03
N SER A 88 -17.20 -2.10 36.31
CA SER A 88 -16.49 -1.43 37.41
C SER A 88 -15.75 -2.40 38.33
N VAL A 89 -16.16 -3.66 38.36
CA VAL A 89 -15.57 -4.70 39.22
C VAL A 89 -14.24 -5.17 38.65
N ASN A 90 -13.22 -5.20 39.52
CA ASN A 90 -11.92 -5.75 39.18
C ASN A 90 -11.88 -7.26 39.47
N LEU A 91 -11.59 -8.06 38.44
CA LEU A 91 -11.55 -9.53 38.56
C LEU A 91 -10.14 -10.09 38.80
N ILE A 92 -9.12 -9.24 38.94
CA ILE A 92 -7.77 -9.66 39.34
C ILE A 92 -7.85 -10.33 40.72
N ASN A 93 -7.34 -11.55 40.81
CA ASN A 93 -7.44 -12.44 41.97
C ASN A 93 -8.87 -12.89 42.32
N GLY A 94 -9.87 -12.66 41.47
CA GLY A 94 -11.26 -13.12 41.62
C GLY A 94 -11.43 -14.62 41.33
N HIS A 95 -10.49 -15.45 41.77
CA HIS A 95 -10.47 -16.87 41.45
C HIS A 95 -11.58 -17.63 42.19
N TRP A 96 -12.29 -18.46 41.42
CA TRP A 96 -13.43 -19.26 41.90
C TRP A 96 -14.57 -18.43 42.50
N CYS A 97 -14.80 -17.22 42.00
CA CYS A 97 -16.00 -16.45 42.31
C CYS A 97 -16.93 -16.44 41.11
N GLY A 98 -18.24 -16.64 41.33
CA GLY A 98 -19.25 -16.32 40.33
C GLY A 98 -19.23 -14.81 40.03
N TYR A 99 -19.32 -14.44 38.75
CA TYR A 99 -19.40 -13.06 38.31
C TYR A 99 -20.42 -12.91 37.18
N ILE A 100 -21.34 -11.96 37.36
CA ILE A 100 -22.25 -11.50 36.31
C ILE A 100 -22.05 -10.02 36.09
N GLY A 101 -21.95 -9.62 34.82
CA GLY A 101 -22.00 -8.23 34.40
C GLY A 101 -23.00 -8.05 33.26
N ILE A 102 -23.90 -7.08 33.38
CA ILE A 102 -24.91 -6.73 32.37
C ILE A 102 -24.83 -5.23 32.13
N LEU A 103 -24.46 -4.86 30.91
CA LEU A 103 -24.46 -3.49 30.43
C LEU A 103 -25.60 -3.28 29.45
N ASP A 104 -26.25 -2.13 29.53
CA ASP A 104 -27.10 -1.60 28.46
C ASP A 104 -26.50 -0.30 27.92
N ASN A 105 -26.01 -0.34 26.68
CA ASN A 105 -25.39 0.81 26.03
C ASN A 105 -24.31 1.49 26.90
N LYS A 106 -23.46 0.65 27.53
CA LYS A 106 -22.37 1.00 28.47
C LYS A 106 -22.78 1.43 29.88
N GLU A 107 -24.07 1.50 30.17
CA GLU A 107 -24.56 1.72 31.54
C GLU A 107 -24.70 0.38 32.26
N ILE A 108 -24.23 0.31 33.50
CA ILE A 108 -24.34 -0.91 34.31
C ILE A 108 -25.79 -1.10 34.74
N ILE A 109 -26.41 -2.19 34.28
CA ILE A 109 -27.74 -2.62 34.76
C ILE A 109 -27.59 -3.54 35.97
N PHE A 110 -26.63 -4.45 35.91
CA PHE A 110 -26.31 -5.35 37.00
C PHE A 110 -24.84 -5.73 36.95
N GLU A 111 -24.15 -5.71 38.07
CA GLU A 111 -22.78 -6.16 38.17
C GLU A 111 -22.56 -6.72 39.57
N SER A 112 -22.14 -7.98 39.68
CA SER A 112 -21.98 -8.64 40.97
C SER A 112 -20.89 -9.70 40.91
N LEU A 113 -20.00 -9.64 41.90
CA LEU A 113 -18.98 -10.66 42.19
C LEU A 113 -19.35 -11.36 43.49
N ALA A 114 -19.58 -12.67 43.42
CA ALA A 114 -19.89 -13.49 44.57
C ALA A 114 -18.65 -13.70 45.46
N GLN A 115 -18.86 -14.25 46.66
CA GLN A 115 -17.75 -14.71 47.49
C GLN A 115 -17.09 -15.94 46.85
N GLN A 116 -15.90 -16.28 47.35
CA GLN A 116 -15.15 -17.41 46.83
C GLN A 116 -15.90 -18.73 47.04
N ASN A 117 -16.04 -19.49 45.96
CA ASN A 117 -16.81 -20.73 45.83
C ASN A 117 -18.33 -20.56 45.91
N GLU A 118 -18.84 -19.35 45.67
CA GLU A 118 -20.28 -19.11 45.54
C GLU A 118 -20.61 -18.64 44.12
N GLY A 119 -21.77 -19.07 43.62
CA GLY A 119 -22.37 -18.56 42.39
C GLY A 119 -23.19 -17.29 42.59
N VAL A 120 -23.56 -16.67 41.47
CA VAL A 120 -24.48 -15.52 41.41
C VAL A 120 -25.47 -15.73 40.27
N SER A 121 -26.70 -15.25 40.48
CA SER A 121 -27.76 -15.31 39.47
C SER A 121 -28.46 -13.98 39.34
N TYR A 122 -28.96 -13.72 38.14
CA TYR A 122 -29.78 -12.58 37.80
C TYR A 122 -31.00 -13.04 37.02
N LYS A 123 -32.18 -12.49 37.32
CA LYS A 123 -33.39 -12.64 36.51
C LYS A 123 -34.10 -11.30 36.43
N GLY A 124 -34.42 -10.86 35.22
CA GLY A 124 -35.06 -9.57 34.99
C GLY A 124 -35.53 -9.38 33.55
N ILE A 125 -36.14 -8.24 33.28
CA ILE A 125 -36.52 -7.82 31.92
C ILE A 125 -35.79 -6.50 31.62
N ILE A 126 -35.01 -6.46 30.54
CA ILE A 126 -34.31 -5.25 30.09
C ILE A 126 -34.84 -4.90 28.69
N GLY A 127 -35.46 -3.73 28.57
CA GLY A 127 -36.19 -3.36 27.34
C GLY A 127 -37.37 -4.31 27.10
N LYS A 128 -37.25 -5.19 26.10
CA LYS A 128 -38.28 -6.18 25.72
C LYS A 128 -37.85 -7.64 25.98
N VAL A 129 -36.61 -7.87 26.42
CA VAL A 129 -36.01 -9.20 26.52
C VAL A 129 -36.09 -9.69 27.96
N GLU A 130 -36.58 -10.90 28.18
CA GLU A 130 -36.44 -11.61 29.44
C GLU A 130 -35.04 -12.20 29.54
N ILE A 131 -34.32 -11.88 30.61
CA ILE A 131 -32.92 -12.25 30.81
C ILE A 131 -32.78 -13.04 32.10
N GLU A 132 -32.20 -14.24 31.99
CA GLU A 132 -31.73 -15.03 33.12
C GLU A 132 -30.25 -15.33 32.94
N VAL A 133 -29.44 -15.01 33.93
CA VAL A 133 -28.00 -15.27 33.91
C VAL A 133 -27.60 -16.02 35.16
N ARG A 134 -26.80 -17.09 35.01
CA ARG A 134 -26.19 -17.81 36.12
C ARG A 134 -24.70 -17.93 35.88
N SER A 135 -23.91 -17.62 36.91
CA SER A 135 -22.47 -17.75 36.91
C SER A 135 -22.05 -18.46 38.19
N SER A 136 -21.35 -19.58 38.04
CA SER A 136 -21.02 -20.44 39.16
C SER A 136 -19.62 -21.05 38.99
N PRO A 137 -18.75 -20.95 40.01
CA PRO A 137 -17.36 -21.39 39.94
C PRO A 137 -17.23 -22.92 40.03
N LEU A 138 -16.00 -23.46 39.89
CA LEU A 138 -15.79 -24.92 39.79
C LEU A 138 -16.33 -25.73 40.98
N ARG A 139 -16.32 -25.13 42.17
CA ARG A 139 -16.76 -25.78 43.42
C ARG A 139 -18.25 -25.56 43.74
N ASP A 140 -18.98 -24.88 42.87
CA ASP A 140 -20.40 -24.62 43.02
C ASP A 140 -21.05 -24.68 41.64
N GLU A 141 -21.71 -25.78 41.31
CA GLU A 141 -22.37 -26.10 40.02
C GLU A 141 -21.50 -26.04 38.74
N ASN A 142 -20.47 -25.18 38.65
CA ASN A 142 -19.57 -24.95 37.52
C ASN A 142 -20.29 -24.62 36.21
N ILE A 143 -21.05 -23.52 36.20
CA ILE A 143 -21.97 -23.16 35.12
C ILE A 143 -21.79 -21.69 34.71
N ALA A 144 -21.83 -21.42 33.41
CA ALA A 144 -22.22 -20.13 32.86
C ALA A 144 -23.43 -20.33 31.94
N GLU A 145 -24.56 -19.73 32.27
CA GLU A 145 -25.82 -19.73 31.50
C GLU A 145 -26.21 -18.28 31.24
N ILE A 146 -26.53 -17.94 29.98
CA ILE A 146 -27.03 -16.63 29.59
C ILE A 146 -28.25 -16.85 28.70
N ILE A 147 -29.42 -16.84 29.34
CA ILE A 147 -30.70 -17.16 28.73
C ILE A 147 -31.42 -15.86 28.37
N LEU A 148 -31.76 -15.73 27.09
CA LEU A 148 -32.54 -14.61 26.55
C LEU A 148 -33.83 -15.17 25.93
N ASP A 149 -34.98 -14.71 26.41
CA ASP A 149 -36.31 -15.17 26.01
C ASP A 149 -36.45 -16.71 26.02
N GLY A 150 -35.86 -17.35 27.04
CA GLY A 150 -35.92 -18.80 27.24
C GLY A 150 -34.90 -19.63 26.46
N MET A 151 -34.01 -19.00 25.69
CA MET A 151 -32.94 -19.67 24.93
C MET A 151 -31.56 -19.35 25.53
N ASP A 152 -30.76 -20.38 25.85
CA ASP A 152 -29.39 -20.19 26.35
C ASP A 152 -28.40 -19.93 25.20
N TYR A 153 -27.63 -18.87 25.34
CA TYR A 153 -26.62 -18.43 24.38
C TYR A 153 -25.20 -18.49 24.93
N ALA A 154 -24.97 -18.88 26.19
CA ALA A 154 -23.61 -19.06 26.69
C ALA A 154 -22.95 -20.29 26.03
N LEU A 155 -21.62 -20.23 25.79
CA LEU A 155 -20.88 -21.46 25.45
C LEU A 155 -20.75 -22.40 26.64
N ASN A 156 -20.93 -21.87 27.86
CA ASN A 156 -20.73 -22.58 29.10
C ASN A 156 -19.34 -23.24 29.14
N GLU A 157 -18.32 -22.48 28.77
CA GLU A 157 -16.90 -22.90 28.79
C GLU A 157 -16.12 -22.15 29.87
N ARG A 158 -14.95 -22.68 30.26
CA ARG A 158 -14.11 -22.07 31.31
C ARG A 158 -13.69 -20.64 30.92
N GLY A 159 -13.82 -19.71 31.86
CA GLY A 159 -13.41 -18.31 31.69
C GLY A 159 -14.61 -17.38 31.59
N ILE A 160 -14.47 -16.34 30.75
CA ILE A 160 -15.45 -15.25 30.64
C ILE A 160 -16.35 -15.52 29.42
N ASN A 161 -17.61 -15.90 29.67
CA ASN A 161 -18.63 -16.06 28.62
C ASN A 161 -19.31 -14.72 28.40
N ILE A 162 -19.43 -14.29 27.14
CA ILE A 162 -19.96 -12.98 26.74
C ILE A 162 -21.00 -13.19 25.64
N VAL A 163 -22.20 -12.69 25.87
CA VAL A 163 -23.29 -12.64 24.88
C VAL A 163 -23.61 -11.19 24.57
N THR A 164 -23.66 -10.87 23.28
CA THR A 164 -24.01 -9.53 22.79
C THR A 164 -25.36 -9.58 22.09
N TYR A 165 -26.31 -8.82 22.60
CA TYR A 165 -27.66 -8.69 22.04
C TYR A 165 -27.86 -7.29 21.50
N ASP A 166 -28.32 -7.19 20.25
CA ASP A 166 -28.58 -5.92 19.60
C ASP A 166 -30.05 -5.54 19.73
N LYS A 167 -30.33 -4.40 20.37
CA LYS A 167 -31.70 -3.96 20.65
C LYS A 167 -32.41 -3.41 19.42
N SER A 168 -31.68 -2.99 18.41
CA SER A 168 -32.25 -2.47 17.17
C SER A 168 -32.63 -3.61 16.22
N LEU A 169 -31.81 -4.68 16.19
CA LEU A 169 -32.11 -5.89 15.44
C LEU A 169 -33.00 -6.90 16.20
N ASP A 170 -33.22 -6.67 17.50
CA ASP A 170 -34.02 -7.52 18.39
C ASP A 170 -33.51 -8.97 18.44
N GLN A 171 -32.18 -9.17 18.39
CA GLN A 171 -31.57 -10.50 18.33
C GLN A 171 -30.17 -10.55 18.94
N VAL A 172 -29.71 -11.76 19.28
CA VAL A 172 -28.31 -12.02 19.63
C VAL A 172 -27.45 -11.90 18.38
N VAL A 173 -26.44 -11.03 18.44
CA VAL A 173 -25.51 -10.78 17.34
C VAL A 173 -24.20 -11.53 17.50
N ASP A 174 -23.83 -11.89 18.73
CA ASP A 174 -22.61 -12.65 18.99
C ASP A 174 -22.61 -13.37 20.35
N SER A 175 -21.86 -14.48 20.44
CA SER A 175 -21.60 -15.20 21.69
C SER A 175 -20.22 -15.85 21.68
N VAL A 176 -19.41 -15.52 22.69
CA VAL A 176 -18.02 -15.98 22.83
C VAL A 176 -17.68 -16.39 24.25
N CYS A 177 -16.61 -17.14 24.41
CA CYS A 177 -15.96 -17.43 25.69
C CYS A 177 -14.47 -17.14 25.57
N LEU A 178 -13.94 -16.32 26.48
CA LEU A 178 -12.52 -16.05 26.63
C LEU A 178 -11.94 -16.94 27.72
N ASP A 179 -11.07 -17.89 27.34
CA ASP A 179 -10.33 -18.69 28.31
C ASP A 179 -9.16 -17.89 28.90
N THR A 180 -9.44 -17.23 30.00
CA THR A 180 -8.52 -16.37 30.75
C THR A 180 -7.62 -17.14 31.71
N HIS A 181 -7.71 -18.48 31.73
CA HIS A 181 -6.79 -19.32 32.48
C HIS A 181 -5.46 -19.55 31.74
N VAL A 182 -5.41 -19.28 30.42
CA VAL A 182 -4.20 -19.39 29.59
C VAL A 182 -3.71 -18.01 29.15
N PRO A 183 -2.38 -17.79 29.00
CA PRO A 183 -1.83 -16.47 28.66
C PRO A 183 -2.28 -15.92 27.30
N GLN A 184 -2.71 -16.80 26.39
CA GLN A 184 -3.14 -16.45 25.04
C GLN A 184 -4.58 -15.91 24.98
N PHE A 185 -5.33 -16.02 26.08
CA PHE A 185 -6.74 -15.62 26.17
C PHE A 185 -7.63 -16.23 25.07
N THR A 186 -7.46 -17.50 24.76
CA THR A 186 -8.12 -18.17 23.62
C THR A 186 -9.62 -17.86 23.58
N LEU A 187 -10.08 -17.35 22.44
CA LEU A 187 -11.49 -17.01 22.21
C LEU A 187 -12.18 -18.16 21.46
N THR A 188 -13.21 -18.73 22.07
CA THR A 188 -14.12 -19.71 21.45
C THR A 188 -15.45 -19.03 21.16
N ARG A 189 -16.08 -19.32 20.02
CA ARG A 189 -17.30 -18.63 19.55
C ARG A 189 -18.42 -19.63 19.25
N LEU A 190 -19.64 -19.30 19.67
CA LEU A 190 -20.82 -20.10 19.36
C LEU A 190 -21.28 -19.79 17.93
N ASN A 191 -21.52 -20.82 17.13
CA ASN A 191 -21.97 -20.65 15.75
C ASN A 191 -23.47 -20.35 15.71
N ILE A 192 -23.84 -19.08 15.89
CA ILE A 192 -25.23 -18.62 15.84
C ILE A 192 -25.65 -18.48 14.38
N LYS A 193 -26.61 -19.29 13.93
CA LYS A 193 -27.23 -19.13 12.61
C LYS A 193 -28.27 -18.01 12.66
N PHE A 194 -27.99 -16.89 12.01
CA PHE A 194 -28.94 -15.78 11.92
C PHE A 194 -30.19 -16.22 11.13
N PRO A 195 -31.41 -15.97 11.64
CA PRO A 195 -32.62 -16.17 10.86
C PRO A 195 -32.69 -15.14 9.73
N ASN A 196 -32.79 -15.62 8.49
CA ASN A 196 -32.91 -14.83 7.26
C ASN A 196 -33.90 -13.65 7.42
N ASN A 197 -33.41 -12.41 7.41
CA ASN A 197 -34.08 -11.19 6.88
C ASN A 197 -33.40 -9.85 7.20
N PHE A 198 -32.06 -9.77 7.20
CA PHE A 198 -31.40 -8.46 7.19
C PHE A 198 -30.33 -8.39 6.07
N LEU A 199 -30.61 -7.48 5.13
CA LEU A 199 -29.81 -7.01 4.00
C LEU A 199 -29.73 -7.95 2.79
N THR A 200 -30.18 -7.43 1.64
CA THR A 200 -29.96 -8.06 0.33
C THR A 200 -28.54 -7.76 -0.17
N ASP A 201 -28.01 -8.57 -1.10
CA ASP A 201 -26.67 -8.40 -1.68
C ASP A 201 -26.41 -6.98 -2.23
N GLN A 202 -27.46 -6.21 -2.54
CA GLN A 202 -27.35 -4.80 -2.96
C GLN A 202 -27.10 -3.82 -1.81
N ASP A 203 -27.61 -4.09 -0.61
CA ASP A 203 -27.39 -3.24 0.56
C ASP A 203 -25.95 -3.41 1.09
N TRP A 204 -25.39 -4.61 0.93
CA TRP A 204 -23.98 -4.93 1.18
C TRP A 204 -23.01 -4.14 0.28
N LEU A 205 -23.40 -3.84 -0.96
CA LEU A 205 -22.56 -3.15 -1.95
C LEU A 205 -22.35 -1.66 -1.64
N SER A 206 -23.33 -0.99 -1.03
CA SER A 206 -23.22 0.43 -0.67
C SER A 206 -22.34 0.68 0.55
N ILE A 207 -22.28 -0.26 1.50
CA ILE A 207 -21.39 -0.18 2.68
C ILE A 207 -19.96 -0.55 2.29
N ARG A 208 -19.80 -1.52 1.38
CA ARG A 208 -18.51 -1.92 0.79
C ARG A 208 -17.73 -0.77 0.15
N GLN A 209 -18.39 0.31 -0.27
CA GLN A 209 -17.71 1.45 -0.87
C GLN A 209 -17.01 2.38 0.15
N ARG A 210 -17.24 2.22 1.46
CA ARG A 210 -16.53 2.98 2.49
C ARG A 210 -15.52 2.18 3.33
N GLU A 211 -15.61 0.85 3.36
CA GLU A 211 -14.80 -0.01 4.26
C GLU A 211 -13.70 -0.84 3.57
N ILE A 212 -13.35 -0.57 2.31
CA ILE A 212 -12.22 -1.20 1.58
C ILE A 212 -10.83 -0.88 2.18
N PHE A 213 -10.76 -0.36 3.42
CA PHE A 213 -9.51 0.01 4.07
C PHE A 213 -8.89 -1.07 4.98
N ASP A 214 -9.61 -2.12 5.40
CA ASP A 214 -9.10 -3.04 6.44
C ASP A 214 -8.88 -4.51 6.00
N GLU A 215 -9.09 -4.91 4.74
CA GLU A 215 -8.87 -6.30 4.27
C GLU A 215 -7.41 -6.62 3.83
N VAL A 216 -6.41 -5.82 4.23
CA VAL A 216 -5.00 -5.99 3.79
C VAL A 216 -4.22 -7.06 4.59
N THR A 217 -4.69 -7.52 5.76
CA THR A 217 -3.90 -8.37 6.68
C THR A 217 -3.88 -9.89 6.33
N ILE A 218 -4.31 -10.32 5.15
CA ILE A 218 -4.23 -11.76 4.73
C ILE A 218 -3.18 -12.00 3.62
N MET A 219 -2.46 -10.97 3.14
CA MET A 219 -1.58 -11.07 1.96
C MET A 219 -0.12 -11.49 2.23
N GLN A 220 0.17 -12.24 3.30
CA GLN A 220 1.54 -12.71 3.59
C GLN A 220 1.73 -14.23 3.65
N LYS A 221 1.39 -14.91 2.56
CA LYS A 221 2.07 -16.16 2.18
C LYS A 221 2.30 -16.18 0.69
N SER A 222 3.54 -15.84 0.29
CA SER A 222 4.26 -16.32 -0.89
C SER A 222 3.48 -16.49 -2.20
N GLN A 223 3.93 -15.76 -3.21
CA GLN A 223 3.39 -15.74 -4.58
C GLN A 223 2.08 -14.98 -4.71
N ILE A 224 2.06 -14.17 -5.76
CA ILE A 224 0.88 -13.56 -6.34
C ILE A 224 -0.19 -14.66 -6.45
N LYS A 225 -1.20 -14.58 -5.59
CA LYS A 225 -2.40 -15.41 -5.66
C LYS A 225 -3.61 -14.51 -5.58
N TYR A 226 -4.01 -14.11 -6.78
CA TYR A 226 -5.36 -14.26 -7.32
C TYR A 226 -6.53 -13.68 -6.52
N VAL A 227 -7.33 -12.88 -7.24
CA VAL A 227 -8.77 -12.77 -7.02
C VAL A 227 -9.48 -13.82 -7.91
N PRO A 228 -9.89 -14.98 -7.37
CA PRO A 228 -11.24 -15.48 -7.41
C PRO A 228 -12.20 -15.27 -8.55
N HIS A 229 -11.85 -15.21 -9.83
CA HIS A 229 -12.82 -15.02 -10.91
C HIS A 229 -13.73 -13.81 -10.63
N LEU A 230 -13.28 -12.60 -10.97
CA LEU A 230 -14.27 -11.65 -11.46
C LEU A 230 -14.90 -12.37 -12.66
N LYS A 231 -16.11 -12.93 -12.47
CA LYS A 231 -17.06 -13.13 -13.55
C LYS A 231 -17.34 -11.73 -14.07
N ILE A 232 -16.40 -11.22 -14.86
CA ILE A 232 -16.61 -10.07 -15.71
C ILE A 232 -17.80 -10.49 -16.52
N ASN A 233 -18.93 -9.82 -16.29
CA ASN A 233 -20.08 -10.01 -17.13
C ASN A 233 -19.66 -9.45 -18.49
N ARG A 234 -19.05 -10.30 -19.35
CA ARG A 234 -18.51 -9.91 -20.65
C ARG A 234 -19.54 -9.09 -21.40
N SER A 235 -20.82 -9.49 -21.33
CA SER A 235 -21.92 -8.75 -21.96
C SER A 235 -22.08 -7.27 -21.53
N ILE A 236 -21.66 -6.87 -20.33
CA ILE A 236 -21.71 -5.48 -19.85
C ILE A 236 -20.43 -4.72 -20.22
N VAL A 237 -19.26 -5.37 -20.11
CA VAL A 237 -17.98 -4.81 -20.56
C VAL A 237 -18.01 -4.57 -22.06
N ASP A 238 -18.44 -5.57 -22.82
CA ASP A 238 -18.68 -5.50 -24.27
C ASP A 238 -19.58 -4.32 -24.60
N LYS A 239 -20.72 -4.14 -23.91
CA LYS A 239 -21.63 -3.01 -24.19
C LYS A 239 -21.02 -1.63 -23.92
N ARG A 240 -20.29 -1.47 -22.82
CA ARG A 240 -19.67 -0.16 -22.46
C ARG A 240 -18.46 0.14 -23.33
N TYR A 241 -17.59 -0.85 -23.54
CA TYR A 241 -16.45 -0.75 -24.44
C TYR A 241 -16.93 -0.49 -25.88
N ASP A 242 -17.90 -1.24 -26.39
CA ASP A 242 -18.53 -1.03 -27.70
C ASP A 242 -19.09 0.39 -27.83
N TYR A 243 -19.79 0.86 -26.79
CA TYR A 243 -20.37 2.20 -26.82
C TYR A 243 -19.28 3.27 -26.84
N ARG A 244 -18.28 3.20 -25.94
CA ARG A 244 -17.15 4.15 -25.89
C ARG A 244 -16.36 4.13 -27.20
N LYS A 245 -16.09 2.94 -27.75
CA LYS A 245 -15.45 2.76 -29.05
C LYS A 245 -16.25 3.44 -30.16
N LYS A 246 -17.56 3.20 -30.24
CA LYS A 246 -18.45 3.82 -31.26
C LYS A 246 -18.47 5.35 -31.20
N ILE A 247 -18.25 5.95 -30.03
CA ILE A 247 -18.30 7.42 -29.86
C ILE A 247 -16.90 8.06 -29.76
N LEU A 248 -15.82 7.29 -29.82
CA LEU A 248 -14.47 7.85 -29.89
C LEU A 248 -14.35 8.68 -31.17
N LEU A 249 -13.81 9.89 -31.07
CA LEU A 249 -13.70 10.78 -32.23
C LEU A 249 -12.89 10.14 -33.38
N SER A 250 -11.90 9.28 -33.05
CA SER A 250 -11.15 8.51 -34.05
C SER A 250 -12.00 7.50 -34.82
N ASN A 251 -13.02 6.91 -34.19
CA ASN A 251 -13.93 5.99 -34.86
C ASN A 251 -15.10 6.70 -35.55
N LEU A 252 -15.51 7.86 -35.05
CA LEU A 252 -16.56 8.68 -35.68
C LEU A 252 -16.04 9.40 -36.93
N PHE A 253 -14.75 9.74 -36.95
CA PHE A 253 -14.11 10.50 -38.02
C PHE A 253 -12.75 9.87 -38.40
N PRO A 254 -12.74 8.63 -38.91
CA PRO A 254 -11.50 7.90 -39.19
C PRO A 254 -10.61 8.61 -40.22
N ASP A 255 -11.22 9.27 -41.21
CA ASP A 255 -10.50 10.04 -42.24
C ASP A 255 -9.81 11.30 -41.68
N ILE A 256 -10.19 11.74 -40.47
CA ILE A 256 -9.66 12.94 -39.80
C ILE A 256 -8.65 12.56 -38.68
N PHE A 257 -8.81 11.38 -38.09
CA PHE A 257 -8.11 10.96 -36.87
C PHE A 257 -7.43 9.59 -37.00
N ASN A 258 -6.96 9.22 -38.20
CA ASN A 258 -6.25 7.96 -38.44
C ASN A 258 -4.88 7.95 -37.73
N LYS A 259 -4.90 7.68 -36.43
CA LYS A 259 -3.73 7.57 -35.56
C LYS A 259 -3.42 6.11 -35.29
N ILE A 260 -2.13 5.82 -35.15
CA ILE A 260 -1.63 4.51 -34.75
C ILE A 260 -1.97 4.32 -33.27
N GLU A 261 -2.73 3.27 -32.98
CA GLU A 261 -3.23 2.99 -31.63
C GLU A 261 -2.18 2.26 -30.79
N VAL A 262 -1.71 2.92 -29.72
CA VAL A 262 -0.68 2.41 -28.80
C VAL A 262 -1.32 2.11 -27.45
N LYS A 263 -1.15 0.89 -26.94
CA LYS A 263 -1.61 0.51 -25.60
C LYS A 263 -0.43 0.14 -24.72
N LEU A 264 -0.25 0.88 -23.62
CA LEU A 264 0.76 0.60 -22.62
C LEU A 264 0.12 -0.10 -21.43
N PHE A 265 0.54 -1.33 -21.15
CA PHE A 265 0.03 -2.12 -20.03
C PHE A 265 0.87 -1.87 -18.78
N PHE A 266 0.26 -1.24 -17.78
CA PHE A 266 0.91 -0.89 -16.51
C PHE A 266 0.34 -1.73 -15.36
N ASN A 267 1.19 -2.58 -14.78
CA ASN A 267 0.83 -3.54 -13.72
C ASN A 267 1.59 -3.31 -12.40
N HIS A 268 2.01 -2.08 -12.16
CA HIS A 268 2.99 -1.80 -11.10
C HIS A 268 2.51 -0.72 -10.17
N ASN A 269 3.17 -0.61 -9.01
CA ASN A 269 2.97 0.48 -8.07
C ASN A 269 3.32 1.83 -8.74
N VAL A 270 2.68 2.90 -8.30
CA VAL A 270 2.93 4.29 -8.76
C VAL A 270 4.39 4.71 -8.66
N PHE A 271 5.20 4.10 -7.79
CA PHE A 271 6.65 4.33 -7.72
C PHE A 271 7.43 3.95 -9.00
N PHE A 272 6.85 3.10 -9.87
CA PHE A 272 7.42 2.74 -11.17
C PHE A 272 6.96 3.66 -12.32
N TRP A 273 6.13 4.66 -12.04
CA TRP A 273 5.65 5.58 -13.06
C TRP A 273 6.79 6.35 -13.75
N ASN A 274 7.85 6.67 -12.99
CA ASN A 274 9.05 7.30 -13.55
C ASN A 274 9.72 6.46 -14.65
N CYS A 275 9.52 5.15 -14.68
CA CYS A 275 10.04 4.27 -15.72
C CYS A 275 9.22 4.27 -17.02
N VAL A 276 8.06 4.96 -17.08
CA VAL A 276 7.22 5.05 -18.29
C VAL A 276 6.82 6.46 -18.67
N LYS A 277 6.86 7.42 -17.73
CA LYS A 277 6.35 8.78 -17.90
C LYS A 277 6.89 9.49 -19.15
N SER A 278 8.21 9.48 -19.37
CA SER A 278 8.79 10.17 -20.53
C SER A 278 8.49 9.48 -21.86
N LEU A 279 8.33 8.15 -21.87
CA LEU A 279 7.87 7.39 -23.03
C LEU A 279 6.43 7.74 -23.40
N ILE A 280 5.53 7.80 -22.41
CA ILE A 280 4.13 8.18 -22.64
C ILE A 280 4.04 9.61 -23.18
N LYS A 281 4.77 10.55 -22.57
CA LYS A 281 4.86 11.93 -23.06
C LYS A 281 5.38 12.00 -24.51
N ALA A 282 6.38 11.19 -24.86
CA ALA A 282 6.91 11.14 -26.22
C ALA A 282 5.88 10.67 -27.26
N PHE A 283 4.98 9.74 -26.90
CA PHE A 283 3.86 9.34 -27.76
C PHE A 283 2.77 10.41 -27.83
N ILE A 284 2.40 11.03 -26.71
CA ILE A 284 1.40 12.11 -26.67
C ILE A 284 1.80 13.28 -27.58
N ASN A 285 3.09 13.62 -27.59
CA ASN A 285 3.63 14.72 -28.39
C ASN A 285 3.77 14.39 -29.89
N ASP A 286 3.50 13.15 -30.31
CA ASP A 286 3.59 12.71 -31.71
C ASP A 286 2.18 12.52 -32.27
N SER A 287 1.74 13.45 -33.12
CA SER A 287 0.36 13.48 -33.64
C SER A 287 -0.05 12.26 -34.44
N ARG A 288 0.91 11.44 -34.89
CA ARG A 288 0.68 10.18 -35.62
C ARG A 288 0.17 9.07 -34.70
N PHE A 289 0.38 9.18 -33.39
CA PHE A 289 0.04 8.15 -32.42
C PHE A 289 -1.06 8.62 -31.48
N HIS A 290 -1.81 7.65 -30.98
CA HIS A 290 -2.71 7.80 -29.86
C HIS A 290 -2.31 6.75 -28.81
N ILE A 291 -1.96 7.20 -27.60
CA ILE A 291 -1.56 6.30 -26.52
C ILE A 291 -2.61 6.26 -25.41
N CYS A 292 -2.93 5.05 -24.98
CA CYS A 292 -3.78 4.80 -23.81
C CYS A 292 -3.08 3.84 -22.84
N VAL A 293 -3.08 4.20 -21.56
CA VAL A 293 -2.52 3.40 -20.48
C VAL A 293 -3.60 2.45 -19.94
N ILE A 294 -3.31 1.16 -19.95
CA ILE A 294 -4.21 0.12 -19.43
C ILE A 294 -3.68 -0.34 -18.08
N PHE A 295 -4.44 -0.10 -17.02
CA PHE A 295 -4.09 -0.55 -15.68
C PHE A 295 -4.51 -2.02 -15.49
N LEU A 296 -3.52 -2.92 -15.36
CA LEU A 296 -3.74 -4.36 -15.20
C LEU A 296 -4.21 -4.77 -13.79
N ASP A 297 -4.15 -3.83 -12.85
CA ASP A 297 -4.53 -3.98 -11.45
C ASP A 297 -5.22 -2.71 -10.93
N LYS A 298 -5.87 -2.80 -9.76
CA LYS A 298 -6.54 -1.67 -9.10
C LYS A 298 -5.70 -1.02 -7.99
N PHE A 299 -4.47 -1.48 -7.80
CA PHE A 299 -3.59 -0.99 -6.75
C PHE A 299 -3.18 0.46 -7.03
N ASN A 300 -3.34 1.33 -6.03
CA ASN A 300 -3.21 2.79 -6.14
C ASN A 300 -3.94 3.43 -7.34
N LEU A 301 -5.09 2.89 -7.77
CA LEU A 301 -5.78 3.32 -8.99
C LEU A 301 -6.03 4.84 -9.03
N SER A 302 -6.47 5.45 -7.91
CA SER A 302 -6.70 6.91 -7.84
C SER A 302 -5.44 7.72 -8.17
N LYS A 303 -4.29 7.36 -7.60
CA LYS A 303 -3.00 7.98 -7.91
C LYS A 303 -2.54 7.67 -9.34
N LYS A 304 -2.76 6.46 -9.85
CA LYS A 304 -2.44 6.12 -11.25
C LYS A 304 -3.25 7.01 -12.23
N VAL A 305 -4.51 7.26 -11.91
CA VAL A 305 -5.39 8.18 -12.67
C VAL A 305 -4.90 9.62 -12.60
N GLU A 306 -4.51 10.09 -11.42
CA GLU A 306 -3.92 11.41 -11.21
C GLU A 306 -2.66 11.58 -12.08
N LEU A 307 -1.74 10.61 -12.05
CA LEU A 307 -0.50 10.60 -12.83
C LEU A 307 -0.74 10.62 -14.35
N CYS A 308 -1.78 9.94 -14.85
CA CYS A 308 -2.17 10.04 -16.26
C CYS A 308 -2.75 11.41 -16.58
N SER A 309 -3.62 11.93 -15.71
CA SER A 309 -4.25 13.24 -15.87
C SER A 309 -3.22 14.39 -15.90
N GLU A 310 -2.19 14.32 -15.06
CA GLU A 310 -1.07 15.28 -15.00
C GLU A 310 -0.35 15.44 -16.34
N ILE A 311 -0.25 14.37 -17.14
CA ILE A 311 0.45 14.39 -18.43
C ILE A 311 -0.51 14.37 -19.63
N GLY A 312 -1.82 14.38 -19.39
CA GLY A 312 -2.84 14.30 -20.43
C GLY A 312 -2.89 12.94 -21.14
N ALA A 313 -2.55 11.85 -20.45
CA ALA A 313 -2.66 10.50 -20.99
C ALA A 313 -4.06 9.93 -20.81
N ASP A 314 -4.60 9.32 -21.87
CA ASP A 314 -5.80 8.51 -21.77
C ASP A 314 -5.52 7.21 -21.01
N TYR A 315 -6.52 6.72 -20.27
CA TYR A 315 -6.39 5.49 -19.51
C TYR A 315 -7.70 4.69 -19.47
N LEU A 316 -7.57 3.39 -19.22
CA LEU A 316 -8.66 2.45 -18.95
C LEU A 316 -8.25 1.46 -17.86
N SER A 317 -9.22 0.97 -17.09
CA SER A 317 -8.98 -0.20 -16.25
C SER A 317 -9.00 -1.48 -17.11
N PHE A 318 -8.33 -2.53 -16.66
CA PHE A 318 -8.34 -3.82 -17.35
C PHE A 318 -9.75 -4.38 -17.58
N GLU A 319 -10.68 -4.14 -16.65
CA GLU A 319 -12.07 -4.58 -16.81
C GLU A 319 -12.84 -3.83 -17.89
N GLU A 320 -12.35 -2.67 -18.32
CA GLU A 320 -12.96 -1.84 -19.36
C GLU A 320 -12.34 -2.08 -20.74
N TYR A 321 -11.33 -2.95 -20.83
CA TYR A 321 -10.52 -3.13 -22.03
C TYR A 321 -10.55 -4.59 -22.53
N ASP A 322 -10.85 -4.76 -23.81
CA ASP A 322 -10.78 -6.05 -24.50
C ASP A 322 -9.76 -5.97 -25.65
N LEU A 323 -8.61 -6.62 -25.46
CA LEU A 323 -7.51 -6.65 -26.43
C LEU A 323 -7.91 -7.31 -27.78
N GLU A 324 -8.73 -8.34 -27.75
CA GLU A 324 -9.12 -9.08 -28.96
C GLU A 324 -10.07 -8.26 -29.82
N GLN A 325 -10.92 -7.46 -29.19
CA GLN A 325 -11.82 -6.52 -29.87
C GLN A 325 -11.11 -5.23 -30.29
N ASP A 326 -10.18 -4.72 -29.46
CA ASP A 326 -9.44 -3.49 -29.74
C ASP A 326 -8.47 -3.65 -30.90
N ARG A 327 -7.66 -4.72 -30.86
CA ARG A 327 -6.59 -5.03 -31.82
C ARG A 327 -5.66 -3.83 -32.09
N PRO A 328 -4.97 -3.33 -31.06
CA PRO A 328 -4.13 -2.14 -31.20
C PRO A 328 -2.97 -2.36 -32.16
N ASP A 329 -2.47 -1.28 -32.75
CA ASP A 329 -1.31 -1.32 -33.63
C ASP A 329 -0.03 -1.68 -32.87
N VAL A 330 0.15 -1.05 -31.71
CA VAL A 330 1.33 -1.21 -30.87
C VAL A 330 0.92 -1.56 -29.46
N THR A 331 1.51 -2.61 -28.89
CA THR A 331 1.43 -2.88 -27.45
C THR A 331 2.78 -2.73 -26.78
N ILE A 332 2.77 -2.07 -25.62
CA ILE A 332 3.94 -1.88 -24.77
C ILE A 332 3.68 -2.58 -23.45
N MET A 333 4.38 -3.68 -23.23
CA MET A 333 4.35 -4.45 -22.00
C MET A 333 5.36 -3.92 -21.01
N THR A 334 4.99 -3.89 -19.74
CA THR A 334 5.91 -3.46 -18.69
C THR A 334 6.17 -4.57 -17.69
N LEU A 335 7.45 -4.93 -17.51
CA LEU A 335 7.85 -6.09 -16.73
C LEU A 335 8.98 -5.76 -15.73
N ILE A 336 8.93 -6.44 -14.60
CA ILE A 336 10.03 -6.58 -13.64
C ILE A 336 10.57 -7.98 -13.86
N ASP A 337 11.83 -8.09 -14.32
CA ASP A 337 12.75 -9.25 -14.45
C ASP A 337 12.28 -10.69 -14.76
N CYS A 338 10.98 -10.96 -14.76
CA CYS A 338 10.31 -12.22 -15.00
C CYS A 338 8.89 -11.95 -15.52
N ILE A 339 8.25 -13.01 -16.01
CA ILE A 339 6.84 -12.97 -16.37
C ILE A 339 6.06 -13.78 -15.36
N ASP A 340 5.15 -13.09 -14.69
CA ASP A 340 4.16 -13.75 -13.86
C ASP A 340 3.30 -14.68 -14.72
N ASN A 341 3.26 -15.96 -14.34
CA ASN A 341 2.48 -17.00 -14.99
C ASN A 341 1.01 -16.62 -15.12
N GLN A 342 0.47 -15.76 -14.26
CA GLN A 342 -0.94 -15.37 -14.30
C GLN A 342 -1.29 -14.44 -15.47
N TYR A 343 -0.35 -13.61 -15.92
CA TYR A 343 -0.54 -12.72 -17.08
C TYR A 343 0.03 -13.33 -18.36
N LEU A 344 0.65 -14.51 -18.26
CA LEU A 344 1.30 -15.18 -19.37
C LEU A 344 0.40 -15.35 -20.60
N ASP A 345 -0.87 -15.74 -20.39
CA ASP A 345 -1.82 -15.89 -21.50
C ASP A 345 -2.26 -14.55 -22.09
N PHE A 346 -2.40 -13.52 -21.25
CA PHE A 346 -2.66 -12.16 -21.72
C PHE A 346 -1.47 -11.63 -22.54
N PHE A 347 -0.24 -11.88 -22.09
CA PHE A 347 0.98 -11.49 -22.78
C PHE A 347 1.14 -12.22 -24.12
N LYS A 348 0.85 -13.53 -24.18
CA LYS A 348 0.76 -14.27 -25.45
C LYS A 348 -0.25 -13.64 -26.41
N ASN A 349 -1.39 -13.21 -25.88
CA ASN A 349 -2.45 -12.61 -26.69
C ASN A 349 -2.05 -11.23 -27.25
N CYS A 350 -1.12 -10.51 -26.63
CA CYS A 350 -0.64 -9.23 -27.17
C CYS A 350 0.14 -9.39 -28.46
N GLY A 351 1.08 -10.35 -28.53
CA GLY A 351 1.74 -10.70 -29.79
C GLY A 351 0.79 -11.29 -30.84
N LYS A 352 -0.36 -11.82 -30.44
CA LYS A 352 -1.38 -12.39 -31.35
C LYS A 352 -2.34 -11.35 -31.92
N TYR A 353 -2.78 -10.39 -31.11
CA TYR A 353 -3.85 -9.46 -31.45
C TYR A 353 -3.36 -8.07 -31.82
N SER A 354 -2.08 -7.79 -31.65
CA SER A 354 -1.46 -6.51 -32.02
C SER A 354 -0.52 -6.69 -33.20
N ASN A 355 -0.38 -5.65 -34.01
CA ASN A 355 0.53 -5.68 -35.16
C ASN A 355 2.00 -5.67 -34.72
N PHE A 356 2.30 -4.90 -33.68
CA PHE A 356 3.64 -4.72 -33.14
C PHE A 356 3.62 -4.76 -31.61
N SER A 357 4.52 -5.51 -31.00
CA SER A 357 4.53 -5.70 -29.54
C SER A 357 5.93 -5.58 -28.98
N VAL A 358 6.11 -4.75 -27.96
CA VAL A 358 7.40 -4.53 -27.30
C VAL A 358 7.31 -4.73 -25.80
N VAL A 359 8.43 -5.08 -25.19
CA VAL A 359 8.60 -5.21 -23.75
C VAL A 359 9.53 -4.12 -23.25
N LEU A 360 9.11 -3.41 -22.20
CA LEU A 360 9.92 -2.45 -21.45
C LEU A 360 10.23 -3.05 -20.07
N THR A 361 11.52 -3.23 -19.79
CA THR A 361 11.98 -3.73 -18.49
C THR A 361 12.35 -2.57 -17.56
N TYR A 362 12.03 -2.71 -16.28
CA TYR A 362 12.34 -1.70 -15.26
C TYR A 362 13.58 -2.00 -14.44
N THR A 363 14.03 -3.25 -14.50
CA THR A 363 15.07 -3.75 -13.61
C THR A 363 16.42 -3.17 -13.98
N LEU A 364 17.01 -2.41 -13.05
CA LEU A 364 18.36 -1.83 -13.21
C LEU A 364 19.45 -2.76 -12.68
N VAL A 365 19.14 -3.63 -11.72
CA VAL A 365 20.06 -4.56 -11.06
C VAL A 365 19.33 -5.85 -10.72
N GLY A 366 20.04 -6.98 -10.70
CA GLY A 366 19.49 -8.27 -10.29
C GLY A 366 19.38 -8.42 -8.77
N TYR A 367 18.23 -8.91 -8.31
CA TYR A 367 17.87 -9.01 -6.89
C TYR A 367 18.03 -10.43 -6.29
N TYR A 368 18.29 -11.45 -7.12
CA TYR A 368 18.31 -12.85 -6.67
C TYR A 368 19.46 -13.64 -7.31
N LYS A 369 19.93 -14.70 -6.64
CA LYS A 369 21.03 -15.56 -7.13
C LYS A 369 20.83 -16.10 -8.55
N ASP A 370 19.58 -16.38 -8.94
CA ASP A 370 19.22 -16.88 -10.28
C ASP A 370 18.69 -15.78 -11.21
N PHE A 371 18.95 -14.51 -10.92
CA PHE A 371 18.44 -13.38 -11.69
C PHE A 371 18.77 -13.52 -13.19
N ALA A 372 20.02 -13.84 -13.52
CA ALA A 372 20.42 -13.98 -14.92
C ALA A 372 19.64 -15.10 -15.63
N LEU A 373 19.27 -16.17 -14.91
CA LEU A 373 18.42 -17.23 -15.45
C LEU A 373 17.01 -16.71 -15.74
N ARG A 374 16.38 -15.99 -14.79
CA ARG A 374 15.03 -15.42 -14.95
C ARG A 374 14.97 -14.31 -16.00
N ALA A 375 15.94 -13.39 -15.99
CA ALA A 375 16.06 -12.36 -17.01
C ALA A 375 16.36 -12.96 -18.39
N GLY A 376 17.14 -14.05 -18.44
CA GLY A 376 17.33 -14.85 -19.65
C GLY A 376 16.04 -15.55 -20.12
N GLU A 377 15.15 -15.95 -19.20
CA GLU A 377 13.81 -16.41 -19.55
C GLU A 377 12.97 -15.30 -20.18
N VAL A 378 13.05 -14.05 -19.72
CA VAL A 378 12.35 -12.91 -20.37
C VAL A 378 12.83 -12.72 -21.82
N GLY A 379 14.13 -12.85 -22.08
CA GLY A 379 14.66 -12.85 -23.46
C GLY A 379 14.09 -13.98 -24.31
N LYS A 380 14.12 -15.22 -23.79
CA LYS A 380 13.53 -16.40 -24.48
C LYS A 380 12.03 -16.28 -24.65
N VAL A 381 11.32 -15.69 -23.70
CA VAL A 381 9.90 -15.40 -23.75
C VAL A 381 9.59 -14.41 -24.86
N THR A 382 10.36 -13.33 -24.97
CA THR A 382 10.18 -12.31 -26.03
C THR A 382 10.09 -13.00 -27.39
N GLN A 383 11.01 -13.94 -27.65
CA GLN A 383 11.00 -14.78 -28.85
C GLN A 383 9.85 -15.80 -28.87
N LYS A 384 9.63 -16.54 -27.77
CA LYS A 384 8.63 -17.62 -27.67
C LYS A 384 7.19 -17.13 -27.83
N TYR A 385 6.89 -15.91 -27.40
CA TYR A 385 5.53 -15.34 -27.44
C TYR A 385 5.37 -14.25 -28.49
N GLY A 386 6.35 -14.10 -29.39
CA GLY A 386 6.22 -13.27 -30.59
C GLY A 386 6.25 -11.77 -30.33
N PHE A 387 6.95 -11.31 -29.29
CA PHE A 387 7.26 -9.89 -29.13
C PHE A 387 8.35 -9.49 -30.13
N ASP A 388 8.19 -8.33 -30.75
CA ASP A 388 9.13 -7.81 -31.73
C ASP A 388 10.43 -7.37 -31.07
N TYR A 389 10.37 -6.70 -29.90
CA TYR A 389 11.56 -6.20 -29.18
C TYR A 389 11.41 -6.18 -27.65
N CYS A 390 12.54 -6.23 -26.94
CA CYS A 390 12.61 -6.08 -25.49
C CYS A 390 13.73 -5.09 -25.10
N PHE A 391 13.37 -4.02 -24.39
CA PHE A 391 14.31 -2.97 -23.98
C PHE A 391 14.91 -3.28 -22.62
N TRP A 392 16.24 -3.15 -22.51
CA TRP A 392 17.00 -3.30 -21.28
C TRP A 392 17.92 -2.11 -21.04
N ASP A 393 18.21 -1.89 -19.76
CA ASP A 393 19.30 -1.02 -19.34
C ASP A 393 20.66 -1.74 -19.36
N SER A 394 21.73 -0.96 -19.39
CA SER A 394 23.10 -1.39 -19.73
C SER A 394 23.64 -2.48 -18.81
N LEU A 395 23.48 -2.34 -17.50
CA LEU A 395 24.06 -3.28 -16.53
C LEU A 395 23.50 -4.70 -16.71
N VAL A 396 22.17 -4.82 -16.75
CA VAL A 396 21.50 -6.11 -16.94
C VAL A 396 21.73 -6.65 -18.35
N TYR A 397 21.64 -5.80 -19.37
CA TYR A 397 21.87 -6.20 -20.76
C TYR A 397 23.27 -6.80 -20.97
N LYS A 398 24.31 -6.16 -20.43
CA LYS A 398 25.68 -6.66 -20.49
C LYS A 398 25.83 -7.99 -19.74
N LYS A 399 25.20 -8.13 -18.57
CA LYS A 399 25.21 -9.38 -17.80
C LYS A 399 24.57 -10.54 -18.59
N LEU A 400 23.43 -10.28 -19.24
CA LEU A 400 22.75 -11.26 -20.08
C LEU A 400 23.64 -11.71 -21.25
N LYS A 401 24.31 -10.76 -21.93
CA LYS A 401 25.28 -11.07 -23.00
C LYS A 401 26.46 -11.91 -22.50
N THR A 402 27.09 -11.50 -21.41
CA THR A 402 28.28 -12.18 -20.86
C THR A 402 27.97 -13.60 -20.43
N ASN A 403 26.77 -13.86 -19.92
CA ASN A 403 26.33 -15.20 -19.53
C ASN A 403 25.85 -16.07 -20.72
N GLY A 404 25.97 -15.58 -21.96
CA GLY A 404 25.68 -16.34 -23.17
C GLY A 404 24.19 -16.61 -23.39
N TYR A 405 23.29 -15.81 -22.82
CA TYR A 405 21.86 -15.94 -23.11
C TYR A 405 21.57 -15.49 -24.55
N ASP A 406 20.75 -16.28 -25.24
CA ASP A 406 20.20 -15.88 -26.53
C ASP A 406 19.20 -14.74 -26.31
N ILE A 407 19.67 -13.53 -26.61
CA ILE A 407 18.92 -12.28 -26.43
C ILE A 407 18.55 -11.67 -27.80
N CYS A 408 18.28 -12.50 -28.81
CA CYS A 408 17.70 -12.04 -30.07
C CYS A 408 16.50 -11.12 -29.77
N ASN A 409 16.45 -9.96 -30.42
CA ASN A 409 15.46 -8.89 -30.23
C ASN A 409 15.52 -8.10 -28.91
N CYS A 410 16.49 -8.36 -28.02
CA CYS A 410 16.75 -7.49 -26.87
C CYS A 410 17.68 -6.34 -27.26
N ILE A 411 17.37 -5.13 -26.78
CA ILE A 411 18.08 -3.90 -27.14
C ILE A 411 18.50 -3.14 -25.89
N GLU A 412 19.77 -2.73 -25.87
CA GLU A 412 20.30 -1.75 -24.92
C GLU A 412 19.85 -0.36 -25.37
N MET A 413 18.90 0.25 -24.64
CA MET A 413 18.32 1.55 -25.02
C MET A 413 18.34 2.58 -23.88
N GLY A 414 18.66 2.13 -22.66
CA GLY A 414 18.56 2.91 -21.43
C GLY A 414 17.20 2.73 -20.76
N ASN A 415 16.89 3.61 -19.81
CA ASN A 415 15.66 3.52 -19.02
C ASN A 415 15.01 4.91 -18.83
N PRO A 416 13.70 5.09 -19.09
CA PRO A 416 12.99 6.35 -18.86
C PRO A 416 13.11 6.89 -17.43
N LYS A 417 13.40 6.04 -16.43
CA LYS A 417 13.69 6.45 -15.05
C LYS A 417 14.80 7.50 -14.97
N PHE A 418 15.80 7.39 -15.86
CA PHE A 418 16.89 8.34 -15.93
C PHE A 418 16.47 9.70 -16.48
N ASP A 419 15.37 9.79 -17.23
CA ASP A 419 14.88 11.09 -17.71
C ASP A 419 14.29 11.92 -16.58
N ALA A 420 13.53 11.29 -15.68
CA ALA A 420 12.98 11.96 -14.49
C ALA A 420 14.11 12.45 -13.56
N ILE A 421 15.14 11.62 -13.36
CA ILE A 421 16.32 11.99 -12.57
C ILE A 421 17.07 13.15 -13.25
N TYR A 422 17.29 13.07 -14.57
CA TYR A 422 17.95 14.13 -15.34
C TYR A 422 17.21 15.46 -15.23
N GLU A 423 15.89 15.46 -15.47
CA GLU A 423 15.04 16.66 -15.40
C GLU A 423 15.17 17.33 -14.03
N LYS A 424 15.13 16.54 -12.94
CA LYS A 424 15.22 17.07 -11.58
C LYS A 424 16.60 17.62 -11.24
N LEU A 425 17.67 16.93 -11.62
CA LEU A 425 19.06 17.34 -11.35
C LEU A 425 19.52 18.52 -12.21
N THR A 426 18.80 18.85 -13.29
CA THR A 426 19.16 19.93 -14.22
C THR A 426 18.24 21.15 -14.14
N SER A 427 17.14 21.06 -13.38
CA SER A 427 16.15 22.14 -13.25
C SER A 427 16.12 22.71 -11.85
N ASP A 428 16.01 24.03 -11.76
CA ASP A 428 15.75 24.71 -10.49
C ASP A 428 14.42 24.24 -9.89
N HIS A 429 14.42 23.98 -8.59
CA HIS A 429 13.20 23.66 -7.86
C HIS A 429 13.27 24.18 -6.43
N PHE A 430 12.08 24.43 -5.88
CA PHE A 430 11.94 24.83 -4.50
C PHE A 430 11.98 23.60 -3.61
N LEU A 431 12.71 23.70 -2.50
CA LEU A 431 12.63 22.73 -1.42
C LEU A 431 11.28 22.86 -0.72
N PRO A 432 10.64 21.75 -0.34
CA PRO A 432 9.49 21.80 0.56
C PRO A 432 9.86 22.50 1.87
N ASP A 433 8.91 23.22 2.49
CA ASP A 433 9.14 23.96 3.74
C ASP A 433 9.73 23.08 4.86
N GLU A 434 9.32 21.82 4.94
CA GLU A 434 9.87 20.86 5.91
C GLU A 434 11.36 20.54 5.70
N TRP A 435 11.87 20.68 4.48
CA TRP A 435 13.26 20.39 4.10
C TRP A 435 14.18 21.60 4.30
N GLU A 436 13.63 22.77 4.66
CA GLU A 436 14.40 23.96 5.06
C GLU A 436 15.35 23.69 6.23
N LYS A 437 15.07 22.64 7.02
CA LYS A 437 15.94 22.16 8.10
C LYS A 437 17.34 21.72 7.63
N PHE A 438 17.54 21.51 6.32
CA PHE A 438 18.80 21.14 5.70
C PHE A 438 19.65 22.34 5.25
N ARG A 439 19.15 23.56 5.35
CA ARG A 439 19.86 24.77 4.92
C ARG A 439 21.25 24.87 5.57
N GLY A 440 22.29 24.84 4.74
CA GLY A 440 23.69 24.96 5.15
C GLY A 440 24.30 23.71 5.79
N LYS A 441 23.66 22.54 5.65
CA LYS A 441 24.13 21.27 6.20
C LYS A 441 24.61 20.35 5.09
N THR A 442 25.54 19.45 5.41
CA THR A 442 25.83 18.29 4.57
C THR A 442 24.74 17.24 4.76
N VAL A 443 24.05 16.85 3.70
CA VAL A 443 22.86 15.99 3.75
C VAL A 443 23.17 14.59 3.25
N PHE A 444 22.69 13.58 3.95
CA PHE A 444 22.79 12.17 3.55
C PHE A 444 21.41 11.64 3.21
N LEU A 445 21.29 10.88 2.12
CA LEU A 445 20.12 10.06 1.83
C LEU A 445 20.43 8.63 2.24
N TRP A 446 19.56 8.01 3.05
CA TRP A 446 19.57 6.57 3.22
C TRP A 446 18.28 5.97 2.67
N ALA A 447 18.43 5.19 1.58
CA ALA A 447 17.34 4.48 0.92
C ALA A 447 17.54 2.97 1.05
N THR A 448 16.68 2.34 1.85
CA THR A 448 16.76 0.89 2.12
C THR A 448 16.17 0.08 0.97
N ASP A 449 16.55 -1.20 0.92
CA ASP A 449 15.80 -2.21 0.18
C ASP A 449 14.60 -2.73 1.00
N HIS A 450 13.96 -3.77 0.51
CA HIS A 450 12.88 -4.52 1.15
C HIS A 450 13.25 -6.01 1.30
N GLU A 451 12.29 -6.85 1.65
CA GLU A 451 12.47 -8.20 2.18
C GLU A 451 13.18 -8.18 3.54
N TRP A 452 12.42 -7.88 4.61
CA TRP A 452 12.96 -7.61 5.94
C TRP A 452 13.90 -8.65 6.57
N GLU A 453 13.79 -9.91 6.17
CA GLU A 453 14.67 -10.99 6.63
C GLU A 453 15.81 -11.33 5.64
N SER A 454 15.87 -10.64 4.50
CA SER A 454 16.81 -10.94 3.44
C SER A 454 18.24 -10.48 3.76
N TYR A 455 19.21 -11.08 3.07
CA TYR A 455 20.63 -10.81 3.29
C TYR A 455 21.07 -9.43 2.78
N ASN A 456 20.30 -8.81 1.89
CA ASN A 456 20.56 -7.49 1.33
C ASN A 456 20.03 -6.37 2.22
N CYS A 457 18.87 -6.53 2.87
CA CYS A 457 18.31 -5.50 3.74
C CYS A 457 19.16 -5.37 5.02
N THR A 458 19.57 -4.14 5.37
CA THR A 458 20.47 -3.89 6.52
C THR A 458 19.87 -3.00 7.62
N PHE A 459 18.62 -2.59 7.46
CA PHE A 459 17.95 -1.64 8.36
C PHE A 459 18.00 -2.06 9.84
N ASP A 460 17.75 -3.33 10.15
CA ASP A 460 17.75 -3.89 11.51
C ASP A 460 19.09 -3.71 12.25
N GLN A 461 20.20 -3.64 11.52
CA GLN A 461 21.55 -3.50 12.08
C GLN A 461 22.01 -2.04 12.14
N TYR A 462 21.70 -1.25 11.11
CA TYR A 462 22.23 0.11 10.99
C TYR A 462 21.30 1.20 11.50
N ALA A 463 19.98 0.98 11.62
CA ALA A 463 19.03 2.04 11.97
C ALA A 463 19.39 2.76 13.26
N LYS A 464 19.74 2.02 14.31
CA LYS A 464 20.17 2.58 15.59
C LYS A 464 21.46 3.40 15.47
N ILE A 465 22.42 2.93 14.67
CA ILE A 465 23.72 3.58 14.48
C ILE A 465 23.53 4.90 13.73
N VAL A 466 22.85 4.82 12.58
CA VAL A 466 22.57 5.96 11.71
C VAL A 466 21.75 7.01 12.46
N PHE A 467 20.60 6.66 13.02
CA PHE A 467 19.73 7.64 13.68
C PHE A 467 20.40 8.28 14.90
N ARG A 468 21.19 7.51 15.66
CA ARG A 468 21.95 8.06 16.80
C ARG A 468 23.04 9.02 16.35
N TYR A 469 23.73 8.75 15.24
CA TYR A 469 24.72 9.66 14.69
C TYR A 469 24.06 10.99 14.32
N PHE A 470 23.04 10.98 13.48
CA PHE A 470 22.36 12.21 13.04
C PHE A 470 21.67 12.95 14.19
N TYR A 471 21.17 12.25 15.21
CA TYR A 471 20.65 12.88 16.43
C TYR A 471 21.74 13.67 17.20
N ASN A 472 22.95 13.15 17.28
CA ASN A 472 24.06 13.78 18.00
C ASN A 472 24.81 14.84 17.17
N HIS A 473 24.58 14.87 15.85
CA HIS A 473 25.25 15.74 14.89
C HIS A 473 24.24 16.63 14.13
N PRO A 474 23.60 17.63 14.79
CA PRO A 474 22.58 18.47 14.16
C PRO A 474 23.09 19.34 13.00
N GLU A 475 24.40 19.45 12.83
CA GLU A 475 25.09 20.14 11.73
C GLU A 475 25.07 19.38 10.39
N VAL A 476 24.79 18.07 10.41
CA VAL A 476 24.57 17.25 9.20
C VAL A 476 23.10 16.83 9.12
N GLY A 477 22.60 16.53 7.92
CA GLY A 477 21.20 16.17 7.68
C GLY A 477 21.02 14.72 7.24
N LEU A 478 19.89 14.09 7.60
CA LEU A 478 19.49 12.78 7.08
C LEU A 478 18.12 12.86 6.40
N ILE A 479 18.05 12.41 5.16
CA ILE A 479 16.83 12.02 4.48
C ILE A 479 16.75 10.50 4.62
N PHE A 480 15.83 10.00 5.43
CA PHE A 480 15.55 8.57 5.53
C PHE A 480 14.36 8.23 4.63
N ARG A 481 14.59 7.35 3.67
CA ARG A 481 13.60 6.93 2.67
C ARG A 481 13.52 5.40 2.64
N PRO A 482 12.76 4.78 3.54
CA PRO A 482 12.59 3.34 3.52
C PRO A 482 11.89 2.91 2.22
N HIS A 483 12.18 1.71 1.73
CA HIS A 483 11.42 1.17 0.61
C HIS A 483 9.93 1.08 1.03
N PRO A 484 8.96 1.53 0.21
CA PRO A 484 7.55 1.50 0.60
C PRO A 484 7.05 0.10 0.97
N VAL A 485 7.49 -0.92 0.22
CA VAL A 485 7.16 -2.32 0.51
C VAL A 485 7.81 -2.79 1.82
N TYR A 486 8.97 -2.28 2.20
CA TYR A 486 9.62 -2.65 3.46
C TYR A 486 8.77 -2.22 4.67
N ILE A 487 8.16 -1.04 4.61
CA ILE A 487 7.25 -0.58 5.67
C ILE A 487 6.01 -1.46 5.77
N ASP A 488 5.42 -1.82 4.62
CA ASP A 488 4.29 -2.74 4.58
C ASP A 488 4.67 -4.11 5.14
N GLU A 489 5.84 -4.64 4.78
CA GLU A 489 6.37 -5.91 5.28
C GLU A 489 6.51 -5.94 6.80
N LEU A 490 7.07 -4.89 7.41
CA LEU A 490 7.23 -4.83 8.87
C LEU A 490 5.88 -4.84 9.60
N ARG A 491 4.88 -4.15 9.06
CA ARG A 491 3.53 -4.11 9.64
C ARG A 491 2.81 -5.45 9.48
N ASP A 492 2.85 -5.99 8.28
CA ASP A 492 2.13 -7.21 7.93
C ASP A 492 2.71 -8.45 8.65
N ASN A 493 4.03 -8.45 8.94
CA ASN A 493 4.68 -9.47 9.78
C ASN A 493 4.54 -9.19 11.29
N HIS A 494 3.77 -8.18 11.69
CA HIS A 494 3.60 -7.76 13.09
C HIS A 494 4.91 -7.42 13.81
N LEU A 495 5.94 -7.02 13.07
CA LEU A 495 7.22 -6.55 13.63
C LEU A 495 7.11 -5.11 14.12
N TRP A 496 6.28 -4.30 13.44
CA TRP A 496 5.88 -2.97 13.87
C TRP A 496 4.37 -2.80 13.86
N THR A 497 3.89 -2.06 14.85
CA THR A 497 2.52 -1.56 14.93
C THR A 497 2.41 -0.21 14.23
N GLN A 498 1.17 0.19 13.86
CA GLN A 498 0.92 1.54 13.36
C GLN A 498 1.37 2.61 14.36
N GLN A 499 1.23 2.34 15.67
CA GLN A 499 1.68 3.26 16.72
C GLN A 499 3.20 3.45 16.71
N GLU A 500 3.98 2.37 16.55
CA GLU A 500 5.45 2.46 16.46
C GLU A 500 5.90 3.20 15.20
N MET A 501 5.20 2.98 14.08
CA MET A 501 5.41 3.75 12.85
C MET A 501 5.15 5.24 13.04
N ASP A 502 4.03 5.60 13.67
CA ASP A 502 3.67 7.00 13.92
C ASP A 502 4.66 7.65 14.90
N GLN A 503 5.17 6.90 15.88
CA GLN A 503 6.22 7.35 16.80
C GLN A 503 7.53 7.62 16.06
N LEU A 504 7.94 6.72 15.15
CA LEU A 504 9.14 6.92 14.35
C LEU A 504 8.99 8.12 13.42
N LYS A 505 7.88 8.25 12.68
CA LYS A 505 7.60 9.43 11.85
C LYS A 505 7.62 10.71 12.67
N SER A 506 7.05 10.69 13.87
CA SER A 506 7.09 11.82 14.80
C SER A 506 8.52 12.16 15.25
N TYR A 507 9.36 11.16 15.49
CA TYR A 507 10.77 11.36 15.80
C TYR A 507 11.50 12.13 14.68
N PHE A 508 11.21 11.82 13.41
CA PHE A 508 11.74 12.57 12.26
C PHE A 508 11.14 13.98 12.15
N SER A 509 9.85 14.15 12.41
CA SER A 509 9.20 15.47 12.30
C SER A 509 9.73 16.47 13.34
N TYR A 510 9.99 16.02 14.57
CA TYR A 510 10.57 16.85 15.64
C TYR A 510 12.09 17.02 15.55
N SER A 511 12.76 16.27 14.67
CA SER A 511 14.20 16.41 14.48
C SER A 511 14.55 17.71 13.74
N PRO A 512 15.59 18.46 14.19
CA PRO A 512 16.06 19.66 13.52
C PRO A 512 16.85 19.36 12.23
N ASN A 513 17.14 18.10 11.92
CA ASN A 513 18.04 17.72 10.85
C ASN A 513 17.72 16.36 10.20
N MET A 514 16.54 15.78 10.44
CA MET A 514 16.16 14.52 9.81
C MET A 514 14.79 14.61 9.14
N ILE A 515 14.61 13.96 8.00
CA ILE A 515 13.34 13.87 7.25
C ILE A 515 12.98 12.40 7.03
N TRP A 516 11.70 12.09 7.20
CA TRP A 516 11.08 10.87 6.71
C TRP A 516 10.50 11.15 5.31
N ASP A 517 11.06 10.53 4.27
CA ASP A 517 10.68 10.81 2.88
C ASP A 517 9.75 9.73 2.31
N GLU A 518 8.55 10.14 1.90
CA GLU A 518 7.52 9.29 1.24
C GLU A 518 7.13 9.83 -0.15
N ASN A 519 7.94 10.72 -0.74
CA ASN A 519 7.68 11.24 -2.08
C ASN A 519 7.58 10.10 -3.11
N SER A 520 6.86 10.30 -4.22
CA SER A 520 6.63 9.25 -5.23
C SER A 520 7.87 8.85 -6.02
N ASP A 521 8.93 9.65 -6.03
CA ASP A 521 10.21 9.31 -6.65
C ASP A 521 11.41 9.85 -5.84
N TYR A 522 12.61 9.36 -6.19
CA TYR A 522 13.86 9.66 -5.48
C TYR A 522 14.48 11.01 -5.87
N SER A 523 13.97 11.68 -6.89
CA SER A 523 14.74 12.71 -7.60
C SER A 523 14.97 13.94 -6.72
N LEU A 524 13.99 14.32 -5.86
CA LEU A 524 14.17 15.40 -4.89
C LEU A 524 15.22 15.05 -3.82
N ALA A 525 15.18 13.82 -3.30
CA ALA A 525 16.17 13.35 -2.33
C ALA A 525 17.58 13.27 -2.95
N TYR A 526 17.68 12.83 -4.20
CA TYR A 526 18.93 12.82 -4.96
C TYR A 526 19.50 14.21 -5.21
N ASP A 527 18.66 15.20 -5.49
CA ASP A 527 19.11 16.57 -5.65
C ASP A 527 19.60 17.17 -4.33
N THR A 528 18.86 16.94 -3.24
CA THR A 528 19.15 17.55 -1.94
C THR A 528 20.32 16.91 -1.21
N ALA A 529 20.49 15.57 -1.29
CA ALA A 529 21.54 14.87 -0.57
C ALA A 529 22.93 15.15 -1.15
N ASP A 530 23.96 15.28 -0.31
CA ASP A 530 25.37 15.33 -0.71
C ASP A 530 26.02 13.94 -0.79
N ALA A 531 25.48 12.96 -0.08
CA ALA A 531 25.90 11.56 -0.15
C ALA A 531 24.69 10.61 -0.05
N ILE A 532 24.81 9.43 -0.65
CA ILE A 532 23.73 8.45 -0.77
C ILE A 532 24.19 7.13 -0.17
N ILE A 533 23.32 6.52 0.62
CA ILE A 533 23.49 5.24 1.28
C ILE A 533 22.36 4.33 0.82
N THR A 534 22.69 3.10 0.46
CA THR A 534 21.72 2.08 0.11
C THR A 534 22.19 0.70 0.54
N ASP A 535 21.30 -0.28 0.44
CA ASP A 535 21.59 -1.68 0.69
C ASP A 535 22.20 -2.34 -0.55
N VAL A 536 23.01 -3.38 -0.35
CA VAL A 536 23.60 -4.14 -1.47
C VAL A 536 22.51 -4.69 -2.39
N GLU A 537 22.73 -4.66 -3.70
CA GLU A 537 21.77 -5.15 -4.72
C GLU A 537 20.43 -4.39 -4.78
N CYS A 538 20.32 -3.24 -4.09
CA CYS A 538 19.18 -2.34 -4.27
C CYS A 538 19.24 -1.61 -5.62
N GLY A 539 18.09 -1.42 -6.28
CA GLY A 539 17.99 -0.66 -7.55
C GLY A 539 18.39 0.82 -7.43
N VAL A 540 18.39 1.37 -6.21
CA VAL A 540 18.95 2.69 -5.89
C VAL A 540 20.44 2.74 -6.22
N THR A 541 21.19 1.66 -6.00
CA THR A 541 22.64 1.57 -6.29
C THR A 541 22.98 2.00 -7.71
N VAL A 542 22.16 1.60 -8.70
CA VAL A 542 22.39 1.98 -10.10
C VAL A 542 21.86 3.38 -10.37
N SER A 543 20.62 3.69 -9.94
CA SER A 543 20.02 4.99 -10.26
C SER A 543 20.72 6.18 -9.58
N ALA A 544 21.31 5.98 -8.40
CA ALA A 544 22.05 7.00 -7.66
C ALA A 544 23.39 7.36 -8.32
N LEU A 545 23.96 6.50 -9.18
CA LEU A 545 25.17 6.83 -9.96
C LEU A 545 24.97 8.11 -10.80
N ALA A 546 23.74 8.36 -11.25
CA ALA A 546 23.39 9.53 -12.05
C ALA A 546 23.63 10.86 -11.32
N THR A 547 23.62 10.85 -9.99
CA THR A 547 23.89 12.03 -9.16
C THR A 547 25.36 12.43 -9.17
N LYS A 548 26.26 11.48 -9.48
CA LYS A 548 27.72 11.59 -9.34
C LYS A 548 28.20 11.90 -7.92
N LYS A 549 27.32 11.82 -6.92
CA LYS A 549 27.61 12.06 -5.51
C LYS A 549 28.17 10.80 -4.84
N PRO A 550 28.93 10.92 -3.74
CA PRO A 550 29.39 9.79 -2.94
C PRO A 550 28.26 8.79 -2.68
N LEU A 551 28.49 7.52 -3.04
CA LEU A 551 27.51 6.45 -2.94
C LEU A 551 28.10 5.29 -2.14
N CYS A 552 27.43 4.94 -1.06
CA CYS A 552 27.79 3.90 -0.13
C CYS A 552 26.78 2.76 -0.13
N VAL A 553 27.30 1.54 -0.11
CA VAL A 553 26.53 0.31 -0.03
C VAL A 553 26.75 -0.34 1.33
N PHE A 554 25.66 -0.58 2.04
CA PHE A 554 25.66 -1.30 3.30
C PHE A 554 25.58 -2.80 3.06
N PHE A 555 26.42 -3.52 3.80
CA PHE A 555 26.41 -4.96 3.92
C PHE A 555 26.03 -5.34 5.34
N ARG A 556 25.34 -6.48 5.48
CA ARG A 556 25.07 -7.05 6.80
C ARG A 556 26.37 -7.32 7.55
N MET A 557 26.41 -6.89 8.81
CA MET A 557 27.55 -7.04 9.71
C MET A 557 27.80 -8.51 10.03
N GLY A 558 29.07 -8.92 10.03
CA GLY A 558 29.47 -10.29 10.40
C GLY A 558 29.12 -11.38 9.38
N VAL A 559 28.62 -11.02 8.19
CA VAL A 559 28.29 -11.95 7.10
C VAL A 559 29.28 -11.75 5.94
N PRO A 560 29.78 -12.80 5.26
CA PRO A 560 30.62 -12.59 4.08
C PRO A 560 29.91 -11.76 3.00
N LYS A 561 30.62 -10.79 2.40
CA LYS A 561 30.07 -9.97 1.30
C LYS A 561 29.67 -10.87 0.13
N HIS A 562 28.41 -10.80 -0.25
CA HIS A 562 27.90 -11.39 -1.49
C HIS A 562 27.53 -10.25 -2.44
N MET A 563 27.98 -10.33 -3.69
CA MET A 563 27.76 -9.30 -4.70
C MET A 563 27.52 -9.96 -6.05
N GLN A 564 26.35 -9.72 -6.64
CA GLN A 564 26.04 -10.14 -8.01
C GLN A 564 26.80 -9.33 -9.08
N TYR A 565 27.17 -8.09 -8.74
CA TYR A 565 27.80 -7.12 -9.63
C TYR A 565 29.06 -6.51 -9.00
N PRO A 566 30.12 -7.30 -8.73
CA PRO A 566 31.37 -6.77 -8.16
C PRO A 566 31.96 -5.64 -9.02
N GLU A 567 31.80 -5.70 -10.35
CA GLU A 567 32.23 -4.65 -11.28
C GLU A 567 31.56 -3.28 -11.04
N LEU A 568 30.42 -3.26 -10.36
CA LEU A 568 29.77 -2.03 -9.89
C LEU A 568 30.18 -1.74 -8.45
N ILE A 569 30.01 -2.71 -7.55
CA ILE A 569 30.12 -2.47 -6.10
C ILE A 569 31.56 -2.18 -5.66
N ASP A 570 32.57 -2.71 -6.34
CA ASP A 570 33.99 -2.41 -6.07
C ASP A 570 34.36 -0.95 -6.40
N ASN A 571 33.51 -0.24 -7.14
CA ASN A 571 33.67 1.18 -7.46
C ASN A 571 32.88 2.11 -6.52
N LEU A 572 32.30 1.58 -5.45
CA LEU A 572 31.49 2.31 -4.47
C LEU A 572 32.06 2.17 -3.06
N TYR A 573 31.66 3.07 -2.16
CA TYR A 573 31.97 2.90 -0.74
C TYR A 573 31.23 1.68 -0.21
N GLN A 574 31.89 0.91 0.66
CA GLN A 574 31.34 -0.32 1.21
C GLN A 574 31.45 -0.27 2.73
N VAL A 575 30.34 -0.46 3.43
CA VAL A 575 30.28 -0.46 4.89
C VAL A 575 29.74 -1.79 5.37
N GLN A 576 30.44 -2.41 6.31
CA GLN A 576 30.07 -3.67 6.94
C GLN A 576 30.22 -3.65 8.48
N SER A 577 30.52 -2.48 9.06
CA SER A 577 30.66 -2.30 10.49
C SER A 577 30.21 -0.91 10.93
N GLU A 578 29.95 -0.75 12.23
CA GLU A 578 29.65 0.55 12.84
C GLU A 578 30.79 1.55 12.61
N GLN A 579 32.04 1.11 12.77
CA GLN A 579 33.21 1.98 12.60
C GLN A 579 33.31 2.52 11.17
N GLU A 580 33.21 1.65 10.16
CA GLU A 580 33.24 2.06 8.75
C GLU A 580 32.06 3.00 8.39
N CYS A 581 30.89 2.78 8.99
CA CYS A 581 29.72 3.66 8.82
C CYS A 581 30.02 5.09 9.30
N ILE A 582 30.58 5.22 10.50
CA ILE A 582 30.95 6.52 11.09
C ILE A 582 32.08 7.17 10.28
N GLU A 583 33.11 6.42 9.89
CA GLU A 583 34.21 6.91 9.06
C GLU A 583 33.73 7.46 7.72
N PHE A 584 32.74 6.80 7.10
CA PHE A 584 32.10 7.31 5.89
C PHE A 584 31.42 8.65 6.14
N PHE A 585 30.63 8.81 7.21
CA PHE A 585 29.96 10.09 7.50
C PHE A 585 30.95 11.23 7.74
N GLU A 586 31.99 10.98 8.53
CA GLU A 586 33.01 11.99 8.82
C GLU A 586 33.81 12.38 7.58
N MET A 587 34.12 11.43 6.69
CA MET A 587 34.78 11.70 5.40
C MET A 587 33.96 12.65 4.55
N ILE A 588 32.65 12.39 4.42
CA ILE A 588 31.75 13.25 3.66
C ILE A 588 31.62 14.64 4.32
N GLN A 589 31.56 14.71 5.64
CA GLN A 589 31.53 15.98 6.38
C GLN A 589 32.79 16.84 6.13
N ARG A 590 33.95 16.20 5.91
CA ARG A 590 35.19 16.90 5.53
C ARG A 590 35.22 17.32 4.05
N GLY A 591 34.21 16.97 3.27
CA GLY A 591 34.14 17.24 1.83
C GLY A 591 35.05 16.34 0.99
N GLU A 592 35.38 15.15 1.52
CA GLU A 592 36.26 14.19 0.85
C GLU A 592 35.45 13.19 0.02
N ASP A 593 35.92 12.89 -1.20
CA ASP A 593 35.36 11.86 -2.08
C ASP A 593 36.47 11.11 -2.86
N PRO A 594 37.30 10.29 -2.18
CA PRO A 594 38.35 9.51 -2.84
C PRO A 594 37.90 8.58 -3.96
N MET A 595 36.61 8.16 -3.98
CA MET A 595 36.10 7.19 -4.96
C MET A 595 35.41 7.84 -6.17
N LYS A 596 35.56 9.15 -6.36
CA LYS A 596 34.89 9.89 -7.44
C LYS A 596 35.17 9.31 -8.82
N GLU A 597 36.43 9.08 -9.17
CA GLU A 597 36.85 8.59 -10.49
C GLU A 597 36.34 7.17 -10.75
N GLN A 598 36.42 6.30 -9.75
CA GLN A 598 35.90 4.93 -9.81
C GLN A 598 34.39 4.94 -10.04
N ARG A 599 33.67 5.82 -9.34
CA ARG A 599 32.22 5.96 -9.47
C ARG A 599 31.81 6.58 -10.80
N GLU A 600 32.59 7.51 -11.36
CA GLU A 600 32.39 8.01 -12.73
C GLU A 600 32.56 6.89 -13.77
N GLN A 601 33.54 6.01 -13.59
CA GLN A 601 33.70 4.82 -14.43
C GLN A 601 32.50 3.86 -14.29
N ALA A 602 32.01 3.64 -13.08
CA ALA A 602 30.82 2.82 -12.83
C ALA A 602 29.57 3.42 -13.50
N PHE A 603 29.39 4.75 -13.43
CA PHE A 603 28.33 5.46 -14.14
C PHE A 603 28.35 5.16 -15.64
N HIS A 604 29.50 5.34 -16.31
CA HIS A 604 29.63 5.07 -17.75
C HIS A 604 29.44 3.60 -18.11
N ASN A 605 29.76 2.68 -17.20
CA ASN A 605 29.59 1.25 -17.41
C ASN A 605 28.12 0.81 -17.24
N CYS A 606 27.39 1.42 -16.31
CA CYS A 606 26.05 0.98 -15.94
C CYS A 606 24.94 1.76 -16.65
N ILE A 607 25.16 3.03 -17.00
CA ILE A 607 24.13 3.92 -17.57
C ILE A 607 24.57 4.36 -18.97
N CYS A 608 23.88 3.84 -19.99
CA CYS A 608 24.22 4.12 -21.39
C CYS A 608 23.79 5.53 -21.84
N ASN A 609 22.66 6.05 -21.33
CA ASN A 609 22.09 7.32 -21.74
C ASN A 609 21.54 8.11 -20.53
N PHE A 610 22.06 9.32 -20.32
CA PHE A 610 21.62 10.24 -19.27
C PHE A 610 21.49 11.67 -19.81
N ASP A 611 20.51 11.86 -20.70
CA ASP A 611 20.30 13.10 -21.46
C ASP A 611 18.84 13.60 -21.45
N GLY A 612 17.99 12.99 -20.62
CA GLY A 612 16.56 13.31 -20.54
C GLY A 612 15.73 12.80 -21.72
N LYS A 613 16.29 11.93 -22.59
CA LYS A 613 15.65 11.53 -23.86
C LYS A 613 15.46 10.02 -24.03
N ASN A 614 15.57 9.22 -22.96
CA ASN A 614 15.37 7.77 -23.04
C ASN A 614 13.97 7.41 -23.57
N GLY A 615 12.92 8.02 -23.03
CA GLY A 615 11.54 7.81 -23.49
C GLY A 615 11.32 8.21 -24.95
N GLN A 616 11.91 9.33 -25.38
CA GLN A 616 11.87 9.77 -26.77
C GLN A 616 12.57 8.79 -27.70
N ARG A 617 13.78 8.35 -27.32
CA ARG A 617 14.60 7.39 -28.08
C ARG A 617 13.88 6.05 -28.25
N MET A 618 13.22 5.56 -27.20
CA MET A 618 12.39 4.35 -27.26
C MET A 618 11.19 4.53 -28.19
N LYS A 619 10.46 5.65 -28.10
CA LYS A 619 9.34 5.95 -28.99
C LYS A 619 9.79 6.00 -30.45
N ASP A 620 10.89 6.69 -30.74
CA ASP A 620 11.41 6.83 -32.10
C ASP A 620 11.84 5.48 -32.68
N PHE A 621 12.47 4.62 -31.86
CA PHE A 621 12.78 3.25 -32.25
C PHE A 621 11.51 2.43 -32.56
N ILE A 622 10.50 2.48 -31.70
CA ILE A 622 9.22 1.78 -31.91
C ILE A 622 8.56 2.26 -33.21
N ALA A 623 8.53 3.57 -33.43
CA ALA A 623 7.96 4.17 -34.63
C ALA A 623 8.71 3.74 -35.89
N GLU A 624 10.04 3.82 -35.90
CA GLU A 624 10.88 3.37 -37.01
C GLU A 624 10.58 1.91 -37.37
N LYS A 625 10.61 1.01 -36.38
CA LYS A 625 10.40 -0.42 -36.63
C LYS A 625 8.97 -0.78 -37.00
N TYR A 626 7.99 -0.06 -36.46
CA TYR A 626 6.60 -0.19 -36.90
C TYR A 626 6.45 0.21 -38.38
N PHE A 627 6.99 1.36 -38.78
CA PHE A 627 6.89 1.84 -40.17
C PHE A 627 7.74 1.04 -41.16
N GLU A 628 8.88 0.48 -40.75
CA GLU A 628 9.63 -0.48 -41.56
C GLU A 628 8.78 -1.73 -41.89
N LYS A 629 7.96 -2.18 -40.93
CA LYS A 629 7.14 -3.39 -41.06
C LYS A 629 5.83 -3.16 -41.81
N TYR A 630 5.23 -1.97 -41.67
CA TYR A 630 3.87 -1.68 -42.15
C TYR A 630 3.76 -0.53 -43.15
N GLY A 631 4.85 0.18 -43.45
CA GLY A 631 4.87 1.36 -44.30
C GLY A 631 4.46 2.64 -43.55
N THR A 632 4.84 3.80 -44.09
CA THR A 632 4.44 5.11 -43.52
C THR A 632 3.02 5.46 -43.99
N PRO A 633 2.15 6.03 -43.15
CA PRO A 633 0.87 6.57 -43.59
C PRO A 633 1.13 7.59 -44.71
N GLU A 634 0.54 7.38 -45.89
CA GLU A 634 0.59 8.39 -46.94
C GLU A 634 -0.08 9.66 -46.40
N ASN A 635 0.67 10.77 -46.34
CA ASN A 635 0.10 12.07 -45.99
C ASN A 635 -0.99 12.39 -47.01
N GLN A 636 -2.26 12.29 -46.61
CA GLN A 636 -3.36 12.90 -47.34
C GLN A 636 -3.30 14.40 -47.02
N GLU A 637 -2.65 15.17 -47.91
CA GLU A 637 -2.69 16.64 -47.90
C GLU A 637 -4.11 17.19 -48.07
#